data_AF-A0A8X7RLE3-F1
#
_entry.id   AF-A0A8X7RLE3-F1
#
_cell.length_a   1.000
_cell.length_b   1.000
_cell.length_c   1.000
_cell.angle_alpha   90.00
_cell.angle_beta   90.00
_cell.angle_gamma   90.00
#
_symmetry.space_group_name_H-M   'P 1'
#
loop_
_entity.id
_entity.type
_entity.pdbx_description
1 polymer ?
#
loop_
_entity_poly.entity_id
_entity_poly.type
_entity_poly.pdbx_seq_one_letter_code
_entity_poly.pdbx_strand_id
1 'polypeptide(L)'
;RKEIFADMKALVSSFPGNELESEVKSFRVALDDVLVKFKSLSRELQSYRDADARVRADLKRIRGELEDEVVELQQCNGDLSALRAERDATAGAFFPVLSPGNKLASSEKTRDKQRDLQDMERVLKELTVLASSRLQELKDLHEERTKILEKVSILQNKSKSVRGISSSQACLSLKDQLKRSKEAVFKYMALLEKLQVEKDSIFWKERELNIKNELVDVSRRIASVADSRMASLDVEIQKQHDEKARIKTRLGNISKERGRKELFADTKALVSSFPGEMSSMRSQLSNYKETAGGIHSLRADAQSLSGVLCRKGKECEALHLRSAGYASQLRDLNATVRDLKNSHEELQLFLDMFKRESTDPRDIAEAKEQEYRAWAHVESLKTSLDEQNLELRVKAANEAEAVSQQMLAAAEAEIADLRQRMDDCKRDVAKHSDVLKSKNEEHGTYLSEIETIGSAYEDIVPQNQQLLLQVTERDDYNIKLFLEGITSRQMQDALLIGKYIMDKDIQQASASASFLSKRSLRIEDQMRLCTDQYQRLAEDKYQKSITLENLQKKRADVVNGLEQARSKLEESHSRVEKSRVDYGALELELETERFNRRRIEEDMETAKKKVSRLRSLIEGSSATQKLRQELSEFKEILKCKACNDRSKEVVITKCFHLFCNPCVQKIIGTRQRKCPTCSASFGPNDIKPIYI
;
A
#
# COMPACT_ATOMS: atom_id res chain seq x y z
N ARG A 1 -31.01 8.86 10.41
CA ARG A 1 -30.60 8.53 11.81
C ARG A 1 -31.26 7.25 12.34
N LYS A 2 -32.58 7.04 12.16
CA LYS A 2 -33.24 5.77 12.53
C LYS A 2 -32.85 4.59 11.63
N GLU A 3 -32.64 4.80 10.33
CA GLU A 3 -32.11 3.77 9.41
C GLU A 3 -30.66 3.38 9.70
N ILE A 4 -29.80 4.35 10.03
CA ILE A 4 -28.40 4.09 10.42
C ILE A 4 -28.32 3.21 11.69
N PHE A 5 -29.27 3.37 12.62
CA PHE A 5 -29.38 2.51 13.80
C PHE A 5 -29.93 1.12 13.49
N ALA A 6 -30.74 0.97 12.44
CA ALA A 6 -31.26 -0.31 11.98
C ALA A 6 -30.17 -1.12 11.25
N ASP A 7 -29.38 -0.45 10.41
CA ASP A 7 -28.27 -1.08 9.67
C ASP A 7 -27.12 -1.49 10.59
N MET A 8 -26.80 -0.70 11.62
CA MET A 8 -25.83 -1.12 12.65
C MET A 8 -26.33 -2.33 13.46
N LYS A 9 -27.64 -2.45 13.68
CA LYS A 9 -28.24 -3.59 14.40
C LYS A 9 -28.27 -4.86 13.55
N ALA A 10 -28.44 -4.70 12.22
CA ALA A 10 -28.32 -5.78 11.25
C ALA A 10 -26.87 -6.27 11.07
N LEU A 11 -25.88 -5.35 11.11
CA LEU A 11 -24.46 -5.72 11.04
C LEU A 11 -24.02 -6.54 12.27
N VAL A 12 -24.46 -6.15 13.47
CA VAL A 12 -24.12 -6.83 14.74
C VAL A 12 -24.75 -8.23 14.85
N SER A 13 -25.86 -8.50 14.15
CA SER A 13 -26.54 -9.80 14.15
C SER A 13 -26.00 -10.79 13.10
N SER A 14 -25.05 -10.38 12.26
CA SER A 14 -24.47 -11.20 11.18
C SER A 14 -23.10 -11.84 11.49
N PHE A 15 -22.49 -11.49 12.62
CA PHE A 15 -21.26 -12.11 13.11
C PHE A 15 -21.57 -13.18 14.17
N PRO A 16 -20.72 -14.20 14.38
CA PRO A 16 -20.87 -15.14 15.49
C PRO A 16 -20.68 -14.37 16.82
N GLY A 17 -21.77 -13.82 17.34
CA GLY A 17 -21.77 -12.76 18.36
C GLY A 17 -21.36 -13.18 19.77
N ASN A 18 -20.99 -14.43 20.03
CA ASN A 18 -20.63 -14.87 21.37
C ASN A 18 -19.18 -14.53 21.76
N GLU A 19 -18.24 -14.54 20.82
CA GLU A 19 -16.82 -14.26 21.12
C GLU A 19 -16.57 -12.76 21.31
N LEU A 20 -17.07 -11.91 20.41
CA LEU A 20 -16.86 -10.46 20.51
C LEU A 20 -17.63 -9.86 21.70
N GLU A 21 -18.84 -10.34 22.01
CA GLU A 21 -19.61 -9.86 23.17
C GLU A 21 -18.99 -10.35 24.49
N SER A 22 -18.41 -11.55 24.52
CA SER A 22 -17.67 -12.04 25.69
C SER A 22 -16.34 -11.32 25.88
N GLU A 23 -15.63 -10.96 24.80
CA GLU A 23 -14.45 -10.11 24.85
C GLU A 23 -14.77 -8.71 25.38
N VAL A 24 -15.82 -8.05 24.86
CA VAL A 24 -16.23 -6.72 25.33
C VAL A 24 -16.67 -6.76 26.80
N LYS A 25 -17.34 -7.83 27.27
CA LYS A 25 -17.66 -8.03 28.69
C LYS A 25 -16.40 -8.26 29.52
N SER A 26 -15.46 -9.06 29.03
CA SER A 26 -14.16 -9.31 29.68
C SER A 26 -13.34 -8.02 29.83
N PHE A 27 -13.25 -7.21 28.77
CA PHE A 27 -12.60 -5.89 28.80
C PHE A 27 -13.28 -4.93 29.77
N ARG A 28 -14.61 -4.95 29.86
CA ARG A 28 -15.34 -4.09 30.79
C ARG A 28 -15.06 -4.46 32.24
N VAL A 29 -15.04 -5.76 32.55
CA VAL A 29 -14.65 -6.26 33.89
C VAL A 29 -13.21 -5.90 34.21
N ALA A 30 -12.27 -6.07 33.26
CA ALA A 30 -10.88 -5.70 33.45
C ALA A 30 -10.70 -4.18 33.67
N LEU A 31 -11.47 -3.35 32.96
CA LEU A 31 -11.47 -1.90 33.11
C LEU A 31 -12.02 -1.47 34.47
N ASP A 32 -13.13 -2.08 34.92
CA ASP A 32 -13.70 -1.82 36.25
C ASP A 32 -12.72 -2.21 37.36
N ASP A 33 -12.01 -3.32 37.20
CA ASP A 33 -11.00 -3.81 38.13
C ASP A 33 -9.78 -2.85 38.21
N VAL A 34 -9.37 -2.29 37.08
CA VAL A 34 -8.34 -1.24 36.99
C VAL A 34 -8.83 0.06 37.65
N LEU A 35 -10.08 0.46 37.44
CA LEU A 35 -10.66 1.66 38.07
C LEU A 35 -10.76 1.53 39.59
N VAL A 36 -11.10 0.34 40.11
CA VAL A 36 -11.10 0.06 41.56
C VAL A 36 -9.69 0.15 42.13
N LYS A 37 -8.69 -0.43 41.45
CA LYS A 37 -7.27 -0.33 41.84
C LYS A 37 -6.78 1.11 41.84
N PHE A 38 -7.13 1.88 40.80
CA PHE A 38 -6.79 3.31 40.72
C PHE A 38 -7.39 4.10 41.90
N LYS A 39 -8.67 3.88 42.22
CA LYS A 39 -9.32 4.50 43.40
C LYS A 39 -8.69 4.08 44.73
N SER A 40 -8.18 2.86 44.84
CA SER A 40 -7.44 2.41 46.03
C SER A 40 -6.09 3.13 46.15
N LEU A 41 -5.31 3.16 45.06
CA LEU A 41 -4.02 3.84 44.99
C LEU A 41 -4.15 5.35 45.26
N SER A 42 -5.20 6.01 44.74
CA SER A 42 -5.46 7.42 45.07
C SER A 42 -5.75 7.64 46.54
N ARG A 43 -6.48 6.74 47.21
CA ARG A 43 -6.75 6.83 48.65
C ARG A 43 -5.48 6.62 49.48
N GLU A 44 -4.61 5.70 49.08
CA GLU A 44 -3.30 5.49 49.72
C GLU A 44 -2.38 6.72 49.51
N LEU A 45 -2.32 7.27 48.31
CA LEU A 45 -1.57 8.51 48.04
C LEU A 45 -2.05 9.68 48.90
N GLN A 46 -3.37 9.79 49.09
CA GLN A 46 -3.94 10.81 49.96
C GLN A 46 -3.56 10.57 51.43
N SER A 47 -3.61 9.33 51.92
CA SER A 47 -3.24 9.02 53.30
C SER A 47 -1.75 9.29 53.58
N TYR A 48 -0.86 9.05 52.61
CA TYR A 48 0.55 9.42 52.71
C TYR A 48 0.75 10.94 52.75
N ARG A 49 0.02 11.70 51.92
CA ARG A 49 0.07 13.17 51.96
C ARG A 49 -0.39 13.71 53.31
N ASP A 50 -1.45 13.15 53.87
CA ASP A 50 -1.98 13.54 55.17
C ASP A 50 -1.01 13.17 56.30
N ALA A 51 -0.35 12.01 56.22
CA ALA A 51 0.68 11.60 57.18
C ALA A 51 1.92 12.51 57.13
N ASP A 52 2.38 12.87 55.93
CA ASP A 52 3.48 13.78 55.70
C ASP A 52 3.16 15.21 56.19
N ALA A 53 1.92 15.66 56.01
CA ALA A 53 1.44 16.92 56.59
C ALA A 53 1.45 16.90 58.14
N ARG A 54 1.03 15.79 58.77
CA ARG A 54 1.12 15.61 60.23
C ARG A 54 2.57 15.64 60.73
N VAL A 55 3.47 14.91 60.08
CA VAL A 55 4.90 14.89 60.44
C VAL A 55 5.52 16.28 60.32
N ARG A 56 5.17 17.04 59.28
CA ARG A 56 5.62 18.44 59.14
C ARG A 56 5.11 19.35 60.26
N ALA A 57 3.85 19.18 60.67
CA ALA A 57 3.30 19.94 61.79
C ALA A 57 3.99 19.59 63.11
N ASP A 58 4.25 18.30 63.37
CA ASP A 58 4.98 17.82 64.54
C ASP A 58 6.42 18.36 64.58
N LEU A 59 7.13 18.32 63.45
CA LEU A 59 8.49 18.89 63.34
C LEU A 59 8.49 20.40 63.59
N LYS A 60 7.45 21.12 63.19
CA LYS A 60 7.32 22.56 63.44
C LYS A 60 7.04 22.83 64.93
N ARG A 61 6.21 22.00 65.57
CA ARG A 61 5.97 22.08 67.02
C ARG A 61 7.23 21.80 67.82
N ILE A 62 7.92 20.69 67.56
CA ILE A 62 9.17 20.32 68.24
C ILE A 62 10.25 21.38 68.04
N ARG A 63 10.31 22.00 66.85
CA ARG A 63 11.22 23.14 66.62
C ARG A 63 10.89 24.31 67.53
N GLY A 64 9.62 24.68 67.67
CA GLY A 64 9.18 25.73 68.59
C GLY A 64 9.54 25.40 70.04
N GLU A 65 9.22 24.18 70.49
CA GLU A 65 9.58 23.70 71.84
C GLU A 65 11.10 23.74 72.08
N LEU A 66 11.92 23.40 71.07
CA LEU A 66 13.37 23.50 71.16
C LEU A 66 13.88 24.95 71.20
N GLU A 67 13.26 25.85 70.44
CA GLU A 67 13.59 27.28 70.46
C GLU A 67 13.26 27.89 71.84
N ASP A 68 12.13 27.52 72.44
CA ASP A 68 11.72 27.95 73.78
C ASP A 68 12.69 27.42 74.86
N GLU A 69 13.03 26.13 74.83
CA GLU A 69 14.02 25.51 75.75
C GLU A 69 15.42 26.14 75.61
N VAL A 70 15.82 26.54 74.39
CA VAL A 70 17.10 27.25 74.18
C VAL A 70 17.07 28.63 74.82
N VAL A 71 15.94 29.35 74.76
CA VAL A 71 15.77 30.64 75.43
C VAL A 71 15.82 30.46 76.95
N GLU A 72 15.13 29.44 77.50
CA GLU A 72 15.18 29.13 78.94
C GLU A 72 16.60 28.75 79.40
N LEU A 73 17.34 27.97 78.60
CA LEU A 73 18.74 27.63 78.88
C LEU A 73 19.67 28.85 78.83
N GLN A 74 19.47 29.75 77.88
CA GLN A 74 20.22 31.00 77.81
C GLN A 74 19.95 31.88 79.03
N GLN A 75 18.71 31.92 79.51
CA GLN A 75 18.32 32.65 80.70
C GLN A 75 18.90 32.02 81.97
N CYS A 76 18.79 30.70 82.14
CA CYS A 76 19.45 29.96 83.22
C CYS A 76 20.98 30.15 83.23
N ASN A 77 21.60 30.23 82.05
CA ASN A 77 23.04 30.48 81.95
C ASN A 77 23.41 31.93 82.29
N GLY A 78 22.53 32.89 81.99
CA GLY A 78 22.61 34.27 82.48
C GLY A 78 22.53 34.35 84.00
N ASP A 79 21.56 33.66 84.60
CA ASP A 79 21.37 33.59 86.05
C ASP A 79 22.53 32.89 86.76
N LEU A 80 23.07 31.80 86.18
CA LEU A 80 24.28 31.13 86.68
C LEU A 80 25.53 32.01 86.57
N SER A 81 25.60 32.86 85.54
CA SER A 81 26.69 33.82 85.40
C SER A 81 26.59 34.93 86.45
N ALA A 82 25.37 35.38 86.78
CA ALA A 82 25.10 36.32 87.88
C ALA A 82 25.44 35.69 89.24
N LEU A 83 25.03 34.45 89.51
CA LEU A 83 25.37 33.71 90.72
C LEU A 83 26.88 33.43 90.85
N ARG A 84 27.59 33.20 89.75
CA ARG A 84 29.06 33.11 89.75
C ARG A 84 29.71 34.45 90.07
N ALA A 85 29.22 35.54 89.51
CA ALA A 85 29.71 36.88 89.84
C ALA A 85 29.47 37.24 91.32
N GLU A 86 28.34 36.81 91.89
CA GLU A 86 28.02 36.96 93.32
C GLU A 86 28.89 36.06 94.21
N ARG A 87 29.20 34.84 93.76
CA ARG A 87 30.16 33.93 94.42
C ARG A 87 31.58 34.50 94.42
N ASP A 88 32.02 35.07 93.31
CA ASP A 88 33.36 35.64 93.18
C ASP A 88 33.47 36.98 93.93
N ALA A 89 32.36 37.72 94.10
CA ALA A 89 32.27 38.88 95.01
C ALA A 89 32.25 38.48 96.50
N THR A 90 31.76 37.29 96.86
CA THR A 90 31.72 36.77 98.23
C THR A 90 32.94 35.92 98.63
N ALA A 91 33.81 35.57 97.68
CA ALA A 91 35.07 34.85 97.92
C ALA A 91 36.11 35.65 98.74
N GLY A 92 35.83 36.91 99.09
CA GLY A 92 36.61 37.72 100.03
C GLY A 92 36.22 37.59 101.51
N ALA A 93 35.18 36.84 101.87
CA ALA A 93 34.76 36.66 103.26
C ALA A 93 35.51 35.50 103.93
N PHE A 94 36.48 35.88 104.76
CA PHE A 94 37.29 35.03 105.64
C PHE A 94 36.46 33.97 106.41
N PHE A 95 36.85 32.71 106.30
CA PHE A 95 36.55 31.69 107.31
C PHE A 95 37.46 31.91 108.54
N PRO A 96 36.93 31.94 109.78
CA PRO A 96 37.75 32.07 110.97
C PRO A 96 38.50 30.75 111.22
N VAL A 97 39.79 30.73 110.90
CA VAL A 97 40.72 29.69 111.34
C VAL A 97 40.94 29.87 112.85
N LEU A 98 40.30 29.03 113.65
CA LEU A 98 40.58 28.91 115.09
C LEU A 98 42.02 28.41 115.28
N SER A 99 42.92 29.33 115.62
CA SER A 99 44.27 29.03 116.08
C SER A 99 44.26 28.80 117.60
N PRO A 100 44.84 27.70 118.12
CA PRO A 100 44.87 27.43 119.56
C PRO A 100 45.97 28.26 120.23
N GLY A 101 45.58 29.34 120.90
CA GLY A 101 46.45 30.16 121.73
C GLY A 101 46.45 29.70 123.19
N ASN A 102 47.38 28.82 123.55
CA ASN A 102 47.71 28.55 124.96
C ASN A 102 48.60 29.68 125.51
N LYS A 103 48.12 30.36 126.56
CA LYS A 103 48.97 31.03 127.57
C LYS A 103 48.37 30.73 128.94
N LEU A 104 48.97 29.76 129.64
CA LEU A 104 48.89 29.63 131.10
C LEU A 104 50.14 30.31 131.67
N ALA A 105 49.93 31.25 132.60
CA ALA A 105 50.91 31.62 133.61
C ALA A 105 50.38 31.14 134.96
N SER A 106 51.28 30.51 135.69
CA SER A 106 51.11 29.68 136.89
C SER A 106 51.12 30.47 138.19
N SER A 107 50.41 29.95 139.20
CA SER A 107 50.94 29.80 140.57
C SER A 107 50.27 28.55 141.19
N GLU A 108 50.98 27.44 141.36
CA GLU A 108 51.78 27.10 142.55
C GLU A 108 51.01 26.13 143.47
N LYS A 109 51.32 24.83 143.36
CA LYS A 109 51.78 23.98 144.47
C LYS A 109 52.00 22.55 143.98
N THR A 110 53.24 22.13 144.14
CA THR A 110 53.81 20.85 143.74
C THR A 110 53.39 19.73 144.67
N ARG A 111 52.54 18.81 144.19
CA ARG A 111 52.46 17.42 144.69
C ARG A 111 51.65 16.46 143.79
N ASP A 112 51.82 16.47 142.46
CA ASP A 112 51.28 15.35 141.63
C ASP A 112 51.95 15.14 140.24
N LYS A 113 53.26 15.38 140.11
CA LYS A 113 53.94 15.37 138.79
C LYS A 113 54.07 13.99 138.10
N GLN A 114 53.79 12.88 138.79
CA GLN A 114 53.99 11.52 138.24
C GLN A 114 52.73 10.95 137.56
N ARG A 115 51.52 11.28 138.07
CA ARG A 115 50.25 10.86 137.45
C ARG A 115 49.95 11.64 136.18
N ASP A 116 50.19 12.96 136.19
CA ASP A 116 50.02 13.82 135.02
C ASP A 116 50.89 13.40 133.84
N LEU A 117 52.11 12.90 134.08
CA LEU A 117 52.99 12.41 133.02
C LEU A 117 52.49 11.10 132.39
N GLN A 118 51.96 10.17 133.20
CA GLN A 118 51.41 8.90 132.71
C GLN A 118 50.08 9.09 131.97
N ASP A 119 49.23 10.01 132.44
CA ASP A 119 47.99 10.38 131.75
C ASP A 119 48.28 11.13 130.44
N MET A 120 49.28 12.00 130.40
CA MET A 120 49.73 12.66 129.15
C MET A 120 50.35 11.67 128.15
N GLU A 121 51.08 10.65 128.61
CA GLU A 121 51.57 9.56 127.74
C GLU A 121 50.44 8.68 127.22
N ARG A 122 49.41 8.40 128.03
CA ARG A 122 48.22 7.67 127.59
C ARG A 122 47.46 8.46 126.54
N VAL A 123 47.20 9.75 126.79
CA VAL A 123 46.54 10.65 125.84
C VAL A 123 47.35 10.80 124.55
N LEU A 124 48.69 10.89 124.63
CA LEU A 124 49.53 10.91 123.44
C LEU A 124 49.44 9.61 122.63
N LYS A 125 49.44 8.44 123.29
CA LYS A 125 49.26 7.15 122.59
C LYS A 125 47.89 7.07 121.93
N GLU A 126 46.83 7.46 122.63
CA GLU A 126 45.46 7.52 122.09
C GLU A 126 45.36 8.47 120.88
N LEU A 127 45.95 9.67 120.98
CA LEU A 127 45.98 10.63 119.87
C LEU A 127 46.83 10.15 118.69
N THR A 128 47.90 9.39 118.94
CA THR A 128 48.74 8.82 117.87
C THR A 128 47.99 7.71 117.13
N VAL A 129 47.26 6.86 117.86
CA VAL A 129 46.38 5.82 117.28
C VAL A 129 45.23 6.46 116.49
N LEU A 130 44.63 7.53 117.02
CA LEU A 130 43.58 8.29 116.33
C LEU A 130 44.11 8.95 115.04
N ALA A 131 45.32 9.51 115.07
CA ALA A 131 45.96 10.10 113.89
C ALA A 131 46.28 9.04 112.82
N SER A 132 46.73 7.85 113.22
CA SER A 132 46.95 6.75 112.27
C SER A 132 45.65 6.20 111.69
N SER A 133 44.56 6.14 112.48
CA SER A 133 43.23 5.77 112.00
C SER A 133 42.71 6.76 110.95
N ARG A 134 42.79 8.07 111.24
CA ARG A 134 42.39 9.13 110.29
C ARG A 134 43.22 9.13 109.00
N LEU A 135 44.52 8.84 109.10
CA LEU A 135 45.38 8.73 107.92
C LEU A 135 44.99 7.53 107.05
N GLN A 136 44.56 6.42 107.66
CA GLN A 136 44.06 5.26 106.93
C GLN A 136 42.72 5.56 106.26
N GLU A 137 41.77 6.18 106.95
CA GLU A 137 40.51 6.63 106.38
C GLU A 137 40.72 7.57 105.16
N LEU A 138 41.68 8.49 105.23
CA LEU A 138 42.02 9.36 104.11
C LEU A 138 42.60 8.61 102.90
N LYS A 139 43.38 7.55 103.14
CA LYS A 139 43.88 6.68 102.05
C LYS A 139 42.74 5.91 101.40
N ASP A 140 41.85 5.35 102.21
CA ASP A 140 40.72 4.56 101.72
C ASP A 140 39.77 5.46 100.89
N LEU A 141 39.48 6.68 101.37
CA LEU A 141 38.70 7.68 100.63
C LEU A 141 39.40 8.14 99.33
N HIS A 142 40.73 8.26 99.32
CA HIS A 142 41.47 8.56 98.09
C HIS A 142 41.35 7.41 97.08
N GLU A 143 41.40 6.17 97.53
CA GLU A 143 41.26 5.00 96.66
C GLU A 143 39.84 4.91 96.09
N GLU A 144 38.80 5.18 96.89
CA GLU A 144 37.42 5.29 96.41
C GLU A 144 37.23 6.41 95.38
N ARG A 145 37.79 7.61 95.64
CA ARG A 145 37.75 8.72 94.69
C ARG A 145 38.39 8.33 93.34
N THR A 146 39.49 7.58 93.39
CA THR A 146 40.19 7.10 92.18
C THR A 146 39.31 6.12 91.39
N LYS A 147 38.67 5.16 92.08
CA LYS A 147 37.70 4.22 91.46
C LYS A 147 36.49 4.93 90.86
N ILE A 148 36.00 6.02 91.47
CA ILE A 148 34.89 6.82 90.93
C ILE A 148 35.32 7.56 89.67
N LEU A 149 36.51 8.19 89.65
CA LEU A 149 37.04 8.88 88.48
C LEU A 149 37.21 7.93 87.28
N GLU A 150 37.68 6.70 87.52
CA GLU A 150 37.79 5.67 86.49
C GLU A 150 36.42 5.27 85.92
N LYS A 151 35.40 5.09 86.77
CA LYS A 151 34.02 4.81 86.32
C LYS A 151 33.44 5.97 85.49
N VAL A 152 33.67 7.21 85.90
CA VAL A 152 33.21 8.40 85.16
C VAL A 152 33.88 8.48 83.79
N SER A 153 35.18 8.21 83.70
CA SER A 153 35.92 8.13 82.42
C SER A 153 35.35 7.07 81.49
N ILE A 154 35.05 5.87 82.00
CA ILE A 154 34.43 4.79 81.22
C ILE A 154 33.04 5.18 80.69
N LEU A 155 32.21 5.83 81.53
CA LEU A 155 30.88 6.28 81.13
C LEU A 155 30.94 7.42 80.10
N GLN A 156 31.88 8.36 80.24
CA GLN A 156 32.11 9.43 79.27
C GLN A 156 32.58 8.89 77.92
N ASN A 157 33.42 7.85 77.92
CA ASN A 157 33.85 7.18 76.70
C ASN A 157 32.70 6.40 76.03
N LYS A 158 31.79 5.80 76.81
CA LYS A 158 30.60 5.14 76.26
C LYS A 158 29.57 6.12 75.69
N SER A 159 29.32 7.27 76.33
CA SER A 159 28.30 8.23 75.88
C SER A 159 28.76 9.13 74.73
N LYS A 160 30.06 9.48 74.67
CA LYS A 160 30.65 10.31 73.61
C LYS A 160 31.21 9.50 72.42
N SER A 161 31.23 8.18 72.51
CA SER A 161 31.63 7.31 71.41
C SER A 161 30.56 7.34 70.32
N VAL A 162 30.95 7.81 69.12
CA VAL A 162 30.13 7.77 67.89
C VAL A 162 29.59 6.36 67.62
N ARG A 163 30.33 5.34 68.04
CA ARG A 163 29.95 3.93 67.92
C ARG A 163 28.71 3.59 68.76
N GLY A 164 28.60 4.14 69.98
CA GLY A 164 27.47 3.94 70.88
C GLY A 164 26.16 4.56 70.37
N ILE A 165 26.25 5.75 69.75
CA ILE A 165 25.10 6.42 69.12
C ILE A 165 24.65 5.65 67.86
N SER A 166 25.62 5.19 67.05
CA SER A 166 25.38 4.40 65.84
C SER A 166 24.73 3.03 66.08
N SER A 167 24.99 2.45 67.25
CA SER A 167 24.44 1.17 67.71
C SER A 167 23.16 1.33 68.54
N SER A 168 22.66 2.55 68.76
CA SER A 168 21.42 2.77 69.49
C SER A 168 20.22 2.20 68.72
N GLN A 169 19.24 1.69 69.46
CA GLN A 169 18.04 1.08 68.88
C GLN A 169 17.26 2.05 67.98
N ALA A 170 17.21 3.33 68.33
CA ALA A 170 16.56 4.37 67.52
C ALA A 170 17.27 4.57 66.17
N CYS A 171 18.61 4.57 66.15
CA CYS A 171 19.40 4.74 64.93
C CYS A 171 19.31 3.51 64.01
N LEU A 172 19.26 2.30 64.60
CA LEU A 172 19.02 1.05 63.86
C LEU A 172 17.62 1.00 63.25
N SER A 173 16.58 1.38 64.01
CA SER A 173 15.19 1.45 63.52
C SER A 173 15.04 2.43 62.35
N LEU A 174 15.67 3.60 62.43
CA LEU A 174 15.70 4.58 61.33
C LEU A 174 16.44 4.04 60.09
N LYS A 175 17.56 3.32 60.26
CA LYS A 175 18.25 2.65 59.14
C LYS A 175 17.37 1.60 58.47
N ASP A 176 16.65 0.81 59.25
CA ASP A 176 15.72 -0.20 58.72
C ASP A 176 14.53 0.44 58.00
N GLN A 177 13.93 1.49 58.57
CA GLN A 177 12.87 2.25 57.89
C GLN A 177 13.37 2.86 56.57
N LEU A 178 14.57 3.44 56.56
CA LEU A 178 15.19 3.98 55.35
C LEU A 178 15.46 2.89 54.31
N LYS A 179 15.86 1.68 54.74
CA LYS A 179 16.05 0.54 53.84
C LYS A 179 14.73 0.10 53.23
N ARG A 180 13.67 -0.05 54.04
CA ARG A 180 12.32 -0.41 53.56
C ARG A 180 11.75 0.63 52.61
N SER A 181 11.92 1.92 52.90
CA SER A 181 11.44 2.99 52.01
C SER A 181 12.20 3.01 50.69
N LYS A 182 13.52 2.77 50.70
CA LYS A 182 14.31 2.59 49.47
C LYS A 182 13.80 1.40 48.64
N GLU A 183 13.59 0.24 49.26
CA GLU A 183 13.06 -0.94 48.58
C GLU A 183 11.66 -0.69 47.99
N ALA A 184 10.79 0.04 48.70
CA ALA A 184 9.49 0.44 48.20
C ALA A 184 9.61 1.37 46.97
N VAL A 185 10.49 2.37 47.02
CA VAL A 185 10.75 3.28 45.88
C VAL A 185 11.23 2.49 44.66
N PHE A 186 12.15 1.54 44.82
CA PHE A 186 12.60 0.69 43.71
C PHE A 186 11.47 -0.16 43.11
N LYS A 187 10.57 -0.70 43.95
CA LYS A 187 9.39 -1.45 43.47
C LYS A 187 8.46 -0.55 42.65
N TYR A 188 8.18 0.67 43.12
CA TYR A 188 7.34 1.62 42.38
C TYR A 188 8.00 2.09 41.08
N MET A 189 9.32 2.31 41.07
CA MET A 189 10.06 2.62 39.86
C MET A 189 9.95 1.50 38.82
N ALA A 190 10.14 0.24 39.22
CA ALA A 190 10.00 -0.90 38.33
C ALA A 190 8.56 -1.04 37.77
N LEU A 191 7.55 -0.75 38.59
CA LEU A 191 6.16 -0.72 38.14
C LEU A 191 5.92 0.39 37.11
N LEU A 192 6.44 1.60 37.35
CA LEU A 192 6.32 2.73 36.42
C LEU A 192 7.02 2.45 35.09
N GLU A 193 8.21 1.85 35.11
CA GLU A 193 8.91 1.41 33.90
C GLU A 193 8.08 0.38 33.13
N LYS A 194 7.50 -0.60 33.82
CA LYS A 194 6.62 -1.60 33.19
C LYS A 194 5.40 -0.96 32.53
N LEU A 195 4.70 -0.08 33.25
CA LEU A 195 3.54 0.64 32.73
C LEU A 195 3.90 1.55 31.54
N GLN A 196 5.08 2.16 31.56
CA GLN A 196 5.58 2.97 30.45
C GLN A 196 5.80 2.10 29.20
N VAL A 197 6.42 0.93 29.34
CA VAL A 197 6.61 -0.03 28.24
C VAL A 197 5.26 -0.55 27.71
N GLU A 198 4.30 -0.84 28.59
CA GLU A 198 2.95 -1.26 28.19
C GLU A 198 2.21 -0.16 27.42
N LYS A 199 2.29 1.10 27.89
CA LYS A 199 1.72 2.27 27.20
C LYS A 199 2.31 2.42 25.80
N ASP A 200 3.63 2.36 25.69
CA ASP A 200 4.31 2.53 24.39
C ASP A 200 3.97 1.36 23.45
N SER A 201 3.89 0.13 23.97
CA SER A 201 3.46 -1.05 23.22
C SER A 201 2.02 -0.91 22.68
N ILE A 202 1.08 -0.43 23.51
CA ILE A 202 -0.31 -0.19 23.09
C ILE A 202 -0.35 0.88 22.01
N PHE A 203 0.38 1.98 22.17
CA PHE A 203 0.47 3.06 21.18
C PHE A 203 0.96 2.54 19.82
N TRP A 204 2.02 1.73 19.79
CA TRP A 204 2.53 1.14 18.55
C TRP A 204 1.54 0.15 17.91
N LYS A 205 0.84 -0.66 18.72
CA LYS A 205 -0.23 -1.55 18.23
C LYS A 205 -1.41 -0.79 17.64
N GLU A 206 -1.85 0.28 18.28
CA GLU A 206 -2.92 1.14 17.76
C GLU A 206 -2.52 1.74 16.40
N ARG A 207 -1.28 2.21 16.29
CA ARG A 207 -0.70 2.74 15.05
C ARG A 207 -0.66 1.70 13.93
N GLU A 208 -0.19 0.49 14.25
CA GLU A 208 -0.14 -0.65 13.33
C GLU A 208 -1.55 -1.03 12.85
N LEU A 209 -2.51 -1.12 13.77
CA LEU A 209 -3.91 -1.41 13.44
C LEU A 209 -4.52 -0.34 12.54
N ASN A 210 -4.18 0.94 12.77
CA ASN A 210 -4.66 2.02 11.93
C ASN A 210 -4.13 1.89 10.48
N ILE A 211 -2.84 1.62 10.30
CA ILE A 211 -2.26 1.36 8.97
C ILE A 211 -2.90 0.13 8.32
N LYS A 212 -3.11 -0.95 9.09
CA LYS A 212 -3.80 -2.15 8.59
C LYS A 212 -5.23 -1.84 8.14
N ASN A 213 -5.98 -1.05 8.89
CA ASN A 213 -7.31 -0.58 8.47
C ASN A 213 -7.25 0.22 7.17
N GLU A 214 -6.20 1.05 7.00
CA GLU A 214 -5.97 1.75 5.73
C GLU A 214 -5.81 0.78 4.56
N LEU A 215 -5.02 -0.27 4.76
CA LEU A 215 -4.79 -1.32 3.78
C LEU A 215 -6.04 -2.16 3.50
N VAL A 216 -6.86 -2.53 4.49
CA VAL A 216 -8.06 -3.34 4.18
C VAL A 216 -9.09 -2.53 3.38
N ASP A 217 -9.18 -1.21 3.58
CA ASP A 217 -10.04 -0.37 2.75
C ASP A 217 -9.53 -0.28 1.30
N VAL A 218 -8.20 -0.23 1.09
CA VAL A 218 -7.59 -0.37 -0.24
C VAL A 218 -7.98 -1.71 -0.86
N SER A 219 -7.74 -2.80 -0.14
CA SER A 219 -8.05 -4.16 -0.61
C SER A 219 -9.53 -4.34 -0.95
N ARG A 220 -10.43 -3.83 -0.10
CA ARG A 220 -11.88 -3.87 -0.34
C ARG A 220 -12.26 -3.12 -1.61
N ARG A 221 -11.66 -1.94 -1.86
CA ARG A 221 -11.94 -1.18 -3.07
C ARG A 221 -11.42 -1.90 -4.32
N ILE A 222 -10.21 -2.46 -4.26
CA ILE A 222 -9.63 -3.22 -5.37
C ILE A 222 -10.49 -4.45 -5.69
N ALA A 223 -10.90 -5.21 -4.67
CA ALA A 223 -11.78 -6.36 -4.82
C ALA A 223 -13.11 -5.97 -5.48
N SER A 224 -13.77 -4.91 -4.99
CA SER A 224 -15.02 -4.42 -5.58
C SER A 224 -14.88 -4.01 -7.05
N VAL A 225 -13.74 -3.39 -7.43
CA VAL A 225 -13.46 -3.06 -8.83
C VAL A 225 -13.26 -4.32 -9.67
N ALA A 226 -12.47 -5.28 -9.16
CA ALA A 226 -12.25 -6.56 -9.82
C ALA A 226 -13.57 -7.33 -10.03
N ASP A 227 -14.42 -7.42 -9.00
CA ASP A 227 -15.73 -8.06 -9.07
C ASP A 227 -16.63 -7.42 -10.11
N SER A 228 -16.69 -6.07 -10.14
CA SER A 228 -17.46 -5.36 -11.17
C SER A 228 -16.92 -5.62 -12.59
N ARG A 229 -15.60 -5.75 -12.75
CA ARG A 229 -14.98 -6.07 -14.03
C ARG A 229 -15.27 -7.51 -14.45
N MET A 230 -15.18 -8.47 -13.53
CA MET A 230 -15.55 -9.86 -13.79
C MET A 230 -17.00 -9.97 -14.24
N ALA A 231 -17.94 -9.34 -13.52
CA ALA A 231 -19.34 -9.32 -13.91
C ALA A 231 -19.56 -8.70 -15.30
N SER A 232 -18.85 -7.62 -15.65
CA SER A 232 -18.92 -7.02 -16.99
C SER A 232 -18.41 -7.96 -18.09
N LEU A 233 -17.33 -8.69 -17.82
CA LEU A 233 -16.75 -9.66 -18.76
C LEU A 233 -17.66 -10.88 -18.92
N ASP A 234 -18.29 -11.35 -17.85
CA ASP A 234 -19.26 -12.45 -17.90
C ASP A 234 -20.46 -12.09 -18.79
N VAL A 235 -20.97 -10.86 -18.69
CA VAL A 235 -22.04 -10.38 -19.57
C VAL A 235 -21.61 -10.34 -21.03
N GLU A 236 -20.40 -9.86 -21.33
CA GLU A 236 -19.89 -9.86 -22.70
C GLU A 236 -19.66 -11.28 -23.23
N ILE A 237 -19.11 -12.19 -22.40
CA ILE A 237 -18.96 -13.61 -22.75
C ILE A 237 -20.34 -14.22 -23.08
N GLN A 238 -21.36 -13.95 -22.28
CA GLN A 238 -22.72 -14.45 -22.53
C GLN A 238 -23.28 -13.90 -23.85
N LYS A 239 -23.10 -12.60 -24.11
CA LYS A 239 -23.52 -11.98 -25.38
C LYS A 239 -22.85 -12.64 -26.60
N GLN A 240 -21.55 -12.95 -26.51
CA GLN A 240 -20.83 -13.66 -27.57
C GLN A 240 -21.36 -15.10 -27.76
N HIS A 241 -21.74 -15.79 -26.68
CA HIS A 241 -22.40 -17.09 -26.76
C HIS A 241 -23.75 -17.01 -27.46
N ASP A 242 -24.57 -16.01 -27.12
CA ASP A 242 -25.88 -15.79 -27.73
C ASP A 242 -25.76 -15.45 -29.22
N GLU A 243 -24.79 -14.64 -29.61
CA GLU A 243 -24.53 -14.32 -31.02
C GLU A 243 -24.05 -15.55 -31.78
N LYS A 244 -23.15 -16.35 -31.21
CA LYS A 244 -22.75 -17.65 -31.77
C LYS A 244 -23.95 -18.57 -31.96
N ALA A 245 -24.88 -18.60 -31.01
CA ALA A 245 -26.11 -19.39 -31.12
C ALA A 245 -27.01 -18.88 -32.26
N ARG A 246 -27.17 -17.56 -32.41
CA ARG A 246 -27.91 -16.94 -33.53
C ARG A 246 -27.28 -17.24 -34.88
N ILE A 247 -25.95 -17.15 -35.01
CA ILE A 247 -25.25 -17.51 -36.25
C ILE A 247 -25.46 -18.99 -36.55
N LYS A 248 -25.35 -19.87 -35.54
CA LYS A 248 -25.59 -21.31 -35.70
C LYS A 248 -27.02 -21.63 -36.16
N THR A 249 -28.03 -20.97 -35.60
CA THR A 249 -29.42 -21.15 -36.04
C THR A 249 -29.64 -20.62 -37.45
N ARG A 250 -29.06 -19.46 -37.80
CA ARG A 250 -29.11 -18.90 -39.16
C ARG A 250 -28.47 -19.83 -40.19
N LEU A 251 -27.29 -20.37 -39.90
CA LEU A 251 -26.63 -21.39 -40.73
C LEU A 251 -27.48 -22.66 -40.87
N GLY A 252 -28.09 -23.11 -39.76
CA GLY A 252 -29.03 -24.23 -39.77
C GLY A 252 -30.26 -23.97 -40.66
N ASN A 253 -30.78 -22.75 -40.67
CA ASN A 253 -31.92 -22.36 -41.51
C ASN A 253 -31.55 -22.26 -42.99
N ILE A 254 -30.38 -21.70 -43.32
CA ILE A 254 -29.83 -21.68 -44.70
C ILE A 254 -29.64 -23.13 -45.21
N SER A 255 -29.21 -24.05 -44.35
CA SER A 255 -29.12 -25.47 -44.71
C SER A 255 -30.49 -26.15 -44.88
N LYS A 256 -31.55 -25.58 -44.30
CA LYS A 256 -32.93 -26.10 -44.35
C LYS A 256 -33.79 -25.40 -45.39
N GLU A 257 -33.31 -24.36 -46.07
CA GLU A 257 -34.06 -23.66 -47.12
C GLU A 257 -34.54 -24.66 -48.18
N ARG A 258 -35.83 -24.96 -48.09
CA ARG A 258 -36.56 -25.93 -48.90
C ARG A 258 -36.49 -25.60 -50.38
N GLY A 259 -36.44 -24.31 -50.70
CA GLY A 259 -36.26 -23.79 -52.06
C GLY A 259 -34.98 -24.26 -52.73
N ARG A 260 -33.87 -24.49 -52.02
CA ARG A 260 -32.65 -25.04 -52.64
C ARG A 260 -32.86 -26.51 -53.04
N LYS A 261 -33.49 -27.30 -52.17
CA LYS A 261 -33.77 -28.72 -52.47
C LYS A 261 -34.82 -28.88 -53.56
N GLU A 262 -35.85 -28.02 -53.58
CA GLU A 262 -36.85 -27.96 -54.65
C GLU A 262 -36.21 -27.48 -55.96
N LEU A 263 -35.43 -26.39 -55.97
CA LEU A 263 -34.68 -25.95 -57.16
C LEU A 263 -33.72 -27.02 -57.69
N PHE A 264 -33.01 -27.74 -56.80
CA PHE A 264 -32.16 -28.87 -57.20
C PHE A 264 -32.97 -30.05 -57.75
N ALA A 265 -34.16 -30.32 -57.21
CA ALA A 265 -35.05 -31.35 -57.72
C ALA A 265 -35.62 -30.95 -59.10
N ASP A 266 -36.01 -29.70 -59.29
CA ASP A 266 -36.57 -29.16 -60.52
C ASP A 266 -35.50 -29.10 -61.63
N THR A 267 -34.29 -28.62 -61.32
CA THR A 267 -33.16 -28.67 -62.26
C THR A 267 -32.76 -30.10 -62.59
N LYS A 268 -32.78 -31.02 -61.61
CA LYS A 268 -32.53 -32.44 -61.88
C LYS A 268 -33.62 -33.05 -62.75
N ALA A 269 -34.89 -32.70 -62.55
CA ALA A 269 -36.01 -33.16 -63.36
C ALA A 269 -35.90 -32.63 -64.80
N LEU A 270 -35.58 -31.35 -64.97
CA LEU A 270 -35.37 -30.72 -66.28
C LEU A 270 -34.19 -31.34 -67.04
N VAL A 271 -33.06 -31.58 -66.36
CA VAL A 271 -31.91 -32.26 -66.95
C VAL A 271 -32.23 -33.72 -67.28
N SER A 272 -33.11 -34.36 -66.52
CA SER A 272 -33.54 -35.75 -66.77
C SER A 272 -34.59 -35.87 -67.87
N SER A 273 -35.39 -34.82 -68.15
CA SER A 273 -36.35 -34.79 -69.27
C SER A 273 -35.70 -34.49 -70.61
N PHE A 274 -34.59 -33.73 -70.59
CA PHE A 274 -33.87 -33.30 -71.79
C PHE A 274 -33.48 -34.44 -72.75
N PRO A 275 -32.98 -35.62 -72.31
CA PRO A 275 -32.67 -36.74 -73.21
C PRO A 275 -33.91 -37.34 -73.88
N GLY A 276 -35.05 -37.36 -73.18
CA GLY A 276 -36.32 -37.85 -73.71
C GLY A 276 -36.88 -36.91 -74.79
N GLU A 277 -36.86 -35.60 -74.51
CA GLU A 277 -37.26 -34.56 -75.47
C GLU A 277 -36.34 -34.55 -76.69
N MET A 278 -35.02 -34.66 -76.50
CA MET A 278 -34.04 -34.78 -77.59
C MET A 278 -34.26 -36.04 -78.44
N SER A 279 -34.67 -37.15 -77.82
CA SER A 279 -34.99 -38.40 -78.53
C SER A 279 -36.29 -38.27 -79.34
N SER A 280 -37.30 -37.59 -78.78
CA SER A 280 -38.55 -37.25 -79.48
C SER A 280 -38.28 -36.34 -80.68
N MET A 281 -37.47 -35.30 -80.50
CA MET A 281 -37.09 -34.36 -81.56
C MET A 281 -36.28 -35.05 -82.67
N ARG A 282 -35.40 -36.00 -82.31
CA ARG A 282 -34.67 -36.84 -83.27
C ARG A 282 -35.59 -37.77 -84.05
N SER A 283 -36.59 -38.35 -83.40
CA SER A 283 -37.62 -39.19 -84.05
C SER A 283 -38.46 -38.37 -85.02
N GLN A 284 -38.91 -37.18 -84.62
CA GLN A 284 -39.64 -36.26 -85.51
C GLN A 284 -38.79 -35.86 -86.72
N LEU A 285 -37.50 -35.54 -86.52
CA LEU A 285 -36.56 -35.28 -87.62
C LEU A 285 -36.40 -36.48 -88.56
N SER A 286 -36.43 -37.71 -88.04
CA SER A 286 -36.41 -38.93 -88.87
C SER A 286 -37.67 -39.05 -89.72
N ASN A 287 -38.84 -38.80 -89.13
CA ASN A 287 -40.11 -38.81 -89.85
C ASN A 287 -40.18 -37.73 -90.93
N TYR A 288 -39.66 -36.53 -90.65
CA TYR A 288 -39.55 -35.46 -91.65
C TYR A 288 -38.59 -35.84 -92.79
N LYS A 289 -37.52 -36.58 -92.51
CA LYS A 289 -36.63 -37.12 -93.55
C LYS A 289 -37.32 -38.19 -94.41
N GLU A 290 -38.07 -39.10 -93.81
CA GLU A 290 -38.82 -40.13 -94.55
C GLU A 290 -39.92 -39.51 -95.43
N THR A 291 -40.67 -38.54 -94.91
CA THR A 291 -41.68 -37.80 -95.70
C THR A 291 -41.04 -36.99 -96.82
N ALA A 292 -39.89 -36.35 -96.60
CA ALA A 292 -39.13 -35.71 -97.67
C ALA A 292 -38.66 -36.71 -98.75
N GLY A 293 -38.23 -37.91 -98.34
CA GLY A 293 -37.93 -39.02 -99.25
C GLY A 293 -39.14 -39.45 -100.09
N GLY A 294 -40.32 -39.53 -99.46
CA GLY A 294 -41.59 -39.80 -100.15
C GLY A 294 -41.96 -38.72 -101.18
N ILE A 295 -41.75 -37.44 -100.85
CA ILE A 295 -41.95 -36.33 -101.80
C ILE A 295 -41.01 -36.43 -103.00
N HIS A 296 -39.76 -36.86 -102.80
CA HIS A 296 -38.81 -37.09 -103.89
C HIS A 296 -39.23 -38.26 -104.80
N SER A 297 -39.75 -39.35 -104.22
CA SER A 297 -40.33 -40.47 -105.00
C SER A 297 -41.52 -40.00 -105.84
N LEU A 298 -42.48 -39.29 -105.24
CA LEU A 298 -43.65 -38.76 -105.95
C LEU A 298 -43.26 -37.78 -107.06
N ARG A 299 -42.21 -36.98 -106.85
CA ARG A 299 -41.67 -36.09 -107.89
C ARG A 299 -41.07 -36.88 -109.06
N ALA A 300 -40.37 -37.97 -108.78
CA ALA A 300 -39.83 -38.86 -109.83
C ALA A 300 -40.96 -39.55 -110.63
N ASP A 301 -42.01 -40.00 -109.94
CA ASP A 301 -43.19 -40.59 -110.59
C ASP A 301 -43.92 -39.57 -111.48
N ALA A 302 -44.08 -38.33 -111.01
CA ALA A 302 -44.68 -37.25 -111.81
C ALA A 302 -43.85 -36.92 -113.07
N GLN A 303 -42.52 -36.94 -112.97
CA GLN A 303 -41.63 -36.76 -114.13
C GLN A 303 -41.73 -37.93 -115.12
N SER A 304 -41.82 -39.18 -114.63
CA SER A 304 -42.05 -40.37 -115.45
C SER A 304 -43.38 -40.29 -116.22
N LEU A 305 -44.46 -39.92 -115.53
CA LEU A 305 -45.80 -39.73 -116.11
C LEU A 305 -45.82 -38.59 -117.14
N SER A 306 -45.12 -37.48 -116.87
CA SER A 306 -44.93 -36.40 -117.84
C SER A 306 -44.22 -36.88 -119.11
N GLY A 307 -43.19 -37.73 -118.97
CA GLY A 307 -42.51 -38.37 -120.10
C GLY A 307 -43.40 -39.33 -120.90
N VAL A 308 -44.34 -40.04 -120.25
CA VAL A 308 -45.35 -40.86 -120.93
C VAL A 308 -46.36 -39.99 -121.69
N LEU A 309 -46.85 -38.91 -121.08
CA LEU A 309 -47.75 -37.94 -121.71
C LEU A 309 -47.11 -37.29 -122.95
N CYS A 310 -45.83 -36.91 -122.87
CA CYS A 310 -45.10 -36.38 -124.02
C CYS A 310 -45.01 -37.39 -125.18
N ARG A 311 -44.74 -38.66 -124.87
CA ARG A 311 -44.73 -39.74 -125.89
C ARG A 311 -46.10 -39.92 -126.55
N LYS A 312 -47.18 -39.85 -125.77
CA LYS A 312 -48.56 -39.94 -126.29
C LYS A 312 -48.96 -38.70 -127.11
N GLY A 313 -48.51 -37.51 -126.72
CA GLY A 313 -48.65 -36.29 -127.52
C GLY A 313 -48.03 -36.43 -128.91
N LYS A 314 -46.79 -36.92 -128.98
CA LYS A 314 -46.10 -37.19 -130.27
C LYS A 314 -46.79 -38.25 -131.12
N GLU A 315 -47.40 -39.25 -130.49
CA GLU A 315 -48.18 -40.30 -131.18
C GLU A 315 -49.47 -39.71 -131.81
N CYS A 316 -50.16 -38.81 -131.10
CA CYS A 316 -51.30 -38.05 -131.64
C CYS A 316 -50.91 -37.12 -132.79
N GLU A 317 -49.78 -36.39 -132.68
CA GLU A 317 -49.26 -35.57 -133.78
C GLU A 317 -48.95 -36.40 -135.02
N ALA A 318 -48.36 -37.59 -134.86
CA ALA A 318 -48.08 -38.51 -135.97
C ALA A 318 -49.36 -39.04 -136.64
N LEU A 319 -50.43 -39.31 -135.87
CA LEU A 319 -51.74 -39.68 -136.41
C LEU A 319 -52.40 -38.51 -137.16
N HIS A 320 -52.24 -37.28 -136.66
CA HIS A 320 -52.74 -36.08 -137.33
C HIS A 320 -51.98 -35.79 -138.65
N LEU A 321 -50.68 -36.08 -138.71
CA LEU A 321 -49.90 -36.03 -139.95
C LEU A 321 -50.35 -37.09 -140.97
N ARG A 322 -50.72 -38.30 -140.51
CA ARG A 322 -51.29 -39.34 -141.40
C ARG A 322 -52.68 -38.98 -141.92
N SER A 323 -53.55 -38.37 -141.10
CA SER A 323 -54.87 -37.91 -141.56
C SER A 323 -54.77 -36.76 -142.56
N ALA A 324 -53.81 -35.85 -142.37
CA ALA A 324 -53.47 -34.81 -143.35
C ALA A 324 -52.94 -35.40 -144.68
N GLY A 325 -52.22 -36.53 -144.62
CA GLY A 325 -51.81 -37.33 -145.78
C GLY A 325 -52.99 -37.93 -146.56
N TYR A 326 -53.97 -38.52 -145.87
CA TYR A 326 -55.21 -39.00 -146.51
C TYR A 326 -56.03 -37.86 -147.14
N ALA A 327 -56.03 -36.67 -146.53
CA ALA A 327 -56.67 -35.49 -147.11
C ALA A 327 -55.98 -34.98 -148.40
N SER A 328 -54.66 -35.21 -148.55
CA SER A 328 -53.94 -34.90 -149.80
C SER A 328 -54.25 -35.92 -150.92
N GLN A 329 -54.33 -37.20 -150.59
CA GLN A 329 -54.70 -38.26 -151.54
C GLN A 329 -56.14 -38.09 -152.05
N LEU A 330 -57.06 -37.61 -151.21
CA LEU A 330 -58.42 -37.24 -151.61
C LEU A 330 -58.47 -36.04 -152.57
N ARG A 331 -57.51 -35.12 -152.49
CA ARG A 331 -57.41 -34.00 -153.45
C ARG A 331 -56.85 -34.47 -154.79
N ASP A 332 -55.87 -35.36 -154.79
CA ASP A 332 -55.29 -35.94 -156.02
C ASP A 332 -56.30 -36.85 -156.75
N LEU A 333 -57.08 -37.65 -156.00
CA LEU A 333 -58.15 -38.47 -156.58
C LEU A 333 -59.25 -37.58 -157.20
N ASN A 334 -59.60 -36.46 -156.56
CA ASN A 334 -60.56 -35.50 -157.12
C ASN A 334 -60.02 -34.71 -158.33
N ALA A 335 -58.70 -34.61 -158.51
CA ALA A 335 -58.10 -34.07 -159.74
C ALA A 335 -58.20 -35.08 -160.89
N THR A 336 -57.92 -36.37 -160.64
CA THR A 336 -58.06 -37.43 -161.66
C THR A 336 -59.50 -37.62 -162.14
N VAL A 337 -60.48 -37.44 -161.26
CA VAL A 337 -61.92 -37.47 -161.63
C VAL A 337 -62.31 -36.27 -162.50
N ARG A 338 -61.61 -35.13 -162.37
CA ARG A 338 -61.83 -33.93 -163.20
C ARG A 338 -61.22 -34.09 -164.59
N ASP A 339 -60.04 -34.69 -164.69
CA ASP A 339 -59.39 -34.99 -165.97
C ASP A 339 -60.15 -36.06 -166.77
N LEU A 340 -60.71 -37.06 -166.10
CA LEU A 340 -61.58 -38.07 -166.74
C LEU A 340 -62.92 -37.49 -167.22
N LYS A 341 -63.48 -36.48 -166.53
CA LYS A 341 -64.67 -35.76 -167.00
C LYS A 341 -64.41 -34.92 -168.26
N ASN A 342 -63.27 -34.24 -168.34
CA ASN A 342 -62.89 -33.47 -169.53
C ASN A 342 -62.62 -34.38 -170.74
N SER A 343 -62.06 -35.59 -170.54
CA SER A 343 -61.86 -36.58 -171.61
C SER A 343 -63.16 -37.23 -172.12
N HIS A 344 -64.22 -37.26 -171.31
CA HIS A 344 -65.54 -37.75 -171.71
C HIS A 344 -66.29 -36.75 -172.59
N GLU A 345 -66.16 -35.45 -172.29
CA GLU A 345 -66.74 -34.37 -173.10
C GLU A 345 -66.04 -34.23 -174.47
N GLU A 346 -64.74 -34.52 -174.56
CA GLU A 346 -63.98 -34.54 -175.83
C GLU A 346 -64.31 -35.75 -176.73
N LEU A 347 -64.61 -36.93 -176.16
CA LEU A 347 -65.00 -38.14 -176.91
C LEU A 347 -66.47 -38.14 -177.38
N GLN A 348 -67.31 -37.28 -176.79
CA GLN A 348 -68.70 -37.06 -177.22
C GLN A 348 -68.80 -36.07 -178.39
N LEU A 349 -67.78 -35.22 -178.60
CA LEU A 349 -67.65 -34.32 -179.76
C LEU A 349 -67.07 -34.99 -181.02
N PHE A 350 -66.46 -36.18 -180.92
CA PHE A 350 -65.93 -36.94 -182.07
C PHE A 350 -66.93 -37.90 -182.73
N LEU A 351 -68.06 -38.23 -182.09
CA LEU A 351 -69.07 -39.16 -182.63
C LEU A 351 -70.23 -38.48 -183.37
N ASP A 352 -70.43 -37.16 -183.19
CA ASP A 352 -71.47 -36.38 -183.87
C ASP A 352 -71.01 -35.75 -185.21
N MET A 353 -69.74 -35.92 -185.61
CA MET A 353 -69.18 -35.30 -186.82
C MET A 353 -69.01 -36.25 -188.03
N PHE A 354 -69.48 -37.51 -187.96
CA PHE A 354 -69.47 -38.42 -189.11
C PHE A 354 -70.78 -39.23 -189.24
N LYS A 355 -71.80 -38.63 -189.87
CA LYS A 355 -72.80 -39.35 -190.69
C LYS A 355 -73.45 -38.44 -191.75
N ARG A 356 -73.14 -38.79 -193.02
CA ARG A 356 -73.68 -38.39 -194.36
C ARG A 356 -72.96 -37.19 -195.03
N GLU A 357 -72.43 -37.27 -196.27
CA GLU A 357 -72.91 -37.96 -197.49
C GLU A 357 -71.81 -38.14 -198.59
N SER A 358 -71.71 -39.33 -199.21
CA SER A 358 -71.72 -39.62 -200.68
C SER A 358 -71.60 -41.16 -200.88
N THR A 359 -72.61 -41.92 -201.33
CA THR A 359 -73.07 -42.18 -202.72
C THR A 359 -72.07 -42.95 -203.59
N ASP A 360 -72.30 -44.26 -203.82
CA ASP A 360 -72.51 -44.85 -205.18
C ASP A 360 -73.16 -46.26 -205.07
N PRO A 361 -74.16 -46.61 -205.91
CA PRO A 361 -75.20 -47.60 -205.62
C PRO A 361 -75.28 -48.80 -206.59
N ARG A 362 -76.00 -49.85 -206.14
CA ARG A 362 -76.94 -50.72 -206.89
C ARG A 362 -77.31 -51.92 -205.99
N ASP A 363 -78.18 -51.74 -205.00
CA ASP A 363 -79.65 -51.83 -205.07
C ASP A 363 -80.24 -53.16 -205.61
N ILE A 364 -81.09 -53.72 -204.74
CA ILE A 364 -82.33 -54.44 -205.08
C ILE A 364 -82.16 -55.91 -205.54
N ALA A 365 -82.12 -56.84 -204.58
CA ALA A 365 -82.92 -58.08 -204.66
C ALA A 365 -82.97 -58.88 -203.34
N GLU A 366 -81.89 -58.97 -202.57
CA GLU A 366 -81.86 -59.89 -201.40
C GLU A 366 -82.21 -59.23 -200.06
N ALA A 367 -82.67 -57.98 -200.13
CA ALA A 367 -83.33 -57.26 -199.04
C ALA A 367 -84.80 -57.68 -198.83
N LYS A 368 -85.33 -58.70 -199.53
CA LYS A 368 -86.68 -59.25 -199.26
C LYS A 368 -86.73 -60.53 -198.42
N GLU A 369 -85.62 -61.25 -198.24
CA GLU A 369 -85.61 -62.52 -197.48
C GLU A 369 -85.10 -62.34 -196.04
N GLN A 370 -84.22 -61.35 -195.79
CA GLN A 370 -83.73 -61.05 -194.44
C GLN A 370 -84.60 -60.03 -193.68
N GLU A 371 -85.48 -59.30 -194.37
CA GLU A 371 -86.53 -58.45 -193.77
C GLU A 371 -87.50 -59.28 -192.90
N TYR A 372 -87.78 -60.53 -193.29
CA TYR A 372 -88.57 -61.47 -192.48
C TYR A 372 -87.87 -61.94 -191.19
N ARG A 373 -86.53 -61.83 -191.09
CA ARG A 373 -85.78 -62.17 -189.87
C ARG A 373 -85.50 -60.97 -188.96
N ALA A 374 -85.64 -59.74 -189.47
CA ALA A 374 -85.57 -58.50 -188.68
C ALA A 374 -86.94 -58.10 -188.07
N TRP A 375 -88.07 -58.50 -188.66
CA TRP A 375 -89.40 -58.24 -188.09
C TRP A 375 -89.70 -59.02 -186.79
N ALA A 376 -88.93 -60.07 -186.46
CA ALA A 376 -89.19 -60.92 -185.28
C ALA A 376 -88.43 -60.54 -183.99
N HIS A 377 -87.43 -59.64 -184.02
CA HIS A 377 -86.75 -59.18 -182.79
C HIS A 377 -86.94 -57.69 -182.47
N VAL A 378 -87.51 -56.89 -183.38
CA VAL A 378 -88.02 -55.54 -183.05
C VAL A 378 -89.18 -55.63 -182.03
N GLU A 379 -89.89 -56.76 -181.97
CA GLU A 379 -90.90 -57.04 -180.93
C GLU A 379 -90.31 -57.21 -179.51
N SER A 380 -89.00 -57.48 -179.39
CA SER A 380 -88.30 -57.65 -178.10
C SER A 380 -87.70 -56.34 -177.55
N LEU A 381 -87.59 -55.28 -178.36
CA LEU A 381 -87.08 -53.97 -177.93
C LEU A 381 -88.18 -52.93 -177.74
N LYS A 382 -89.45 -53.30 -178.00
CA LYS A 382 -90.64 -52.47 -177.77
C LYS A 382 -91.14 -52.50 -176.31
N THR A 383 -90.51 -53.28 -175.43
CA THR A 383 -90.89 -53.44 -174.01
C THR A 383 -89.81 -52.98 -173.01
N SER A 384 -88.76 -52.26 -173.45
CA SER A 384 -87.74 -51.71 -172.52
C SER A 384 -87.52 -50.19 -172.59
N LEU A 385 -88.27 -49.48 -173.45
CA LEU A 385 -88.24 -48.03 -173.54
C LEU A 385 -89.60 -47.46 -173.13
N ASP A 386 -89.77 -47.24 -171.83
CA ASP A 386 -90.97 -46.66 -171.24
C ASP A 386 -90.60 -45.28 -170.64
N GLU A 387 -91.27 -44.21 -171.12
CA GLU A 387 -90.99 -42.80 -170.79
C GLU A 387 -91.11 -42.48 -169.28
N GLN A 388 -91.70 -43.38 -168.48
CA GLN A 388 -91.95 -43.22 -167.05
C GLN A 388 -90.71 -43.46 -166.14
N ASN A 389 -89.67 -44.16 -166.62
CA ASN A 389 -88.47 -44.48 -165.80
C ASN A 389 -87.40 -43.37 -165.80
N LEU A 390 -87.43 -42.45 -166.77
CA LEU A 390 -86.49 -41.32 -166.84
C LEU A 390 -86.90 -40.18 -165.89
N GLU A 391 -88.20 -39.95 -165.70
CA GLU A 391 -88.72 -38.87 -164.85
C GLU A 391 -88.49 -39.14 -163.35
N LEU A 392 -88.55 -40.40 -162.91
CA LEU A 392 -88.29 -40.81 -161.51
C LEU A 392 -86.83 -40.61 -161.08
N ARG A 393 -85.87 -40.79 -162.00
CA ARG A 393 -84.44 -40.62 -161.69
C ARG A 393 -84.05 -39.16 -161.50
N VAL A 394 -84.72 -38.22 -162.18
CA VAL A 394 -84.47 -36.78 -162.04
C VAL A 394 -85.05 -36.25 -160.73
N LYS A 395 -86.24 -36.70 -160.30
CA LYS A 395 -86.80 -36.32 -158.99
C LYS A 395 -85.94 -36.79 -157.82
N ALA A 396 -85.45 -38.03 -157.86
CA ALA A 396 -84.59 -38.57 -156.81
C ALA A 396 -83.24 -37.82 -156.67
N ALA A 397 -82.68 -37.31 -157.78
CA ALA A 397 -81.44 -36.52 -157.73
C ALA A 397 -81.66 -35.13 -157.10
N ASN A 398 -82.76 -34.45 -157.44
CA ASN A 398 -83.08 -33.13 -156.87
C ASN A 398 -83.41 -33.21 -155.37
N GLU A 399 -84.07 -34.27 -154.92
CA GLU A 399 -84.34 -34.48 -153.48
C GLU A 399 -83.04 -34.75 -152.69
N ALA A 400 -82.08 -35.48 -153.27
CA ALA A 400 -80.78 -35.73 -152.63
C ALA A 400 -79.92 -34.45 -152.51
N GLU A 401 -79.96 -33.56 -153.50
CA GLU A 401 -79.23 -32.28 -153.46
C GLU A 401 -79.80 -31.32 -152.40
N ALA A 402 -81.14 -31.25 -152.27
CA ALA A 402 -81.80 -30.43 -151.25
C ALA A 402 -81.44 -30.86 -149.81
N VAL A 403 -81.36 -32.17 -149.56
CA VAL A 403 -80.95 -32.72 -148.25
C VAL A 403 -79.49 -32.39 -147.94
N SER A 404 -78.60 -32.43 -148.94
CA SER A 404 -77.18 -32.07 -148.75
C SER A 404 -76.99 -30.59 -148.39
N GLN A 405 -77.74 -29.68 -149.02
CA GLN A 405 -77.64 -28.24 -148.72
C GLN A 405 -78.17 -27.91 -147.32
N GLN A 406 -79.22 -28.59 -146.85
CA GLN A 406 -79.75 -28.41 -145.51
C GLN A 406 -78.77 -28.88 -144.41
N MET A 407 -78.06 -29.99 -144.63
CA MET A 407 -77.03 -30.48 -143.70
C MET A 407 -75.83 -29.52 -143.59
N LEU A 408 -75.44 -28.88 -144.70
CA LEU A 408 -74.33 -27.93 -144.72
C LEU A 408 -74.66 -26.67 -143.91
N ALA A 409 -75.87 -26.11 -144.09
CA ALA A 409 -76.32 -24.94 -143.33
C ALA A 409 -76.38 -25.22 -141.81
N ALA A 410 -76.77 -26.44 -141.40
CA ALA A 410 -76.78 -26.83 -139.99
C ALA A 410 -75.36 -26.92 -139.40
N ALA A 411 -74.40 -27.49 -140.14
CA ALA A 411 -73.01 -27.59 -139.71
C ALA A 411 -72.32 -26.20 -139.62
N GLU A 412 -72.63 -25.29 -140.55
CA GLU A 412 -72.11 -23.92 -140.52
C GLU A 412 -72.63 -23.12 -139.31
N ALA A 413 -73.89 -23.32 -138.91
CA ALA A 413 -74.46 -22.70 -137.71
C ALA A 413 -73.79 -23.20 -136.41
N GLU A 414 -73.47 -24.50 -136.32
CA GLU A 414 -72.81 -25.09 -135.16
C GLU A 414 -71.35 -24.62 -135.01
N ILE A 415 -70.64 -24.45 -136.14
CA ILE A 415 -69.30 -23.84 -136.15
C ILE A 415 -69.35 -22.39 -135.66
N ALA A 416 -70.39 -21.63 -136.01
CA ALA A 416 -70.56 -20.26 -135.54
C ALA A 416 -70.79 -20.19 -134.01
N ASP A 417 -71.61 -21.06 -133.43
CA ASP A 417 -71.85 -21.11 -131.97
C ASP A 417 -70.57 -21.47 -131.19
N LEU A 418 -69.80 -22.46 -131.65
CA LEU A 418 -68.55 -22.85 -131.00
C LEU A 418 -67.49 -21.73 -131.03
N ARG A 419 -67.43 -20.93 -132.11
CA ARG A 419 -66.54 -19.76 -132.19
C ARG A 419 -66.93 -18.69 -131.18
N GLN A 420 -68.23 -18.38 -131.06
CA GLN A 420 -68.75 -17.43 -130.08
C GLN A 420 -68.36 -17.86 -128.64
N ARG A 421 -68.58 -19.13 -128.29
CA ARG A 421 -68.24 -19.66 -126.95
C ARG A 421 -66.75 -19.62 -126.66
N MET A 422 -65.91 -19.89 -127.66
CA MET A 422 -64.45 -19.79 -127.50
C MET A 422 -64.03 -18.35 -127.21
N ASP A 423 -64.63 -17.37 -127.90
CA ASP A 423 -64.30 -15.95 -127.69
C ASP A 423 -64.85 -15.43 -126.35
N ASP A 424 -66.00 -15.92 -125.88
CA ASP A 424 -66.49 -15.69 -124.52
C ASP A 424 -65.51 -16.24 -123.46
N CYS A 425 -65.05 -17.49 -123.63
CA CYS A 425 -64.10 -18.11 -122.71
C CYS A 425 -62.76 -17.36 -122.67
N LYS A 426 -62.24 -16.88 -123.81
CA LYS A 426 -61.03 -16.04 -123.86
C LYS A 426 -61.22 -14.73 -123.09
N ARG A 427 -62.39 -14.07 -123.21
CA ARG A 427 -62.69 -12.84 -122.46
C ARG A 427 -62.69 -13.07 -120.95
N ASP A 428 -63.25 -14.19 -120.49
CA ASP A 428 -63.31 -14.48 -119.06
C ASP A 428 -61.95 -14.90 -118.48
N VAL A 429 -61.12 -15.62 -119.24
CA VAL A 429 -59.72 -15.90 -118.85
C VAL A 429 -58.92 -14.61 -118.68
N ALA A 430 -59.10 -13.63 -119.58
CA ALA A 430 -58.43 -12.33 -119.48
C ALA A 430 -58.87 -11.58 -118.20
N LYS A 431 -60.17 -11.50 -117.93
CA LYS A 431 -60.70 -10.86 -116.70
C LYS A 431 -60.15 -11.51 -115.43
N HIS A 432 -60.17 -12.83 -115.33
CA HIS A 432 -59.64 -13.53 -114.16
C HIS A 432 -58.13 -13.38 -114.01
N SER A 433 -57.39 -13.32 -115.12
CA SER A 433 -55.95 -13.03 -115.08
C SER A 433 -55.65 -11.64 -114.52
N ASP A 434 -56.42 -10.62 -114.91
CA ASP A 434 -56.21 -9.26 -114.41
C ASP A 434 -56.60 -9.11 -112.93
N VAL A 435 -57.68 -9.77 -112.49
CA VAL A 435 -58.03 -9.84 -111.05
C VAL A 435 -56.93 -10.53 -110.25
N LEU A 436 -56.36 -11.62 -110.76
CA LEU A 436 -55.27 -12.33 -110.08
C LEU A 436 -54.01 -11.45 -109.95
N LYS A 437 -53.67 -10.68 -110.98
CA LYS A 437 -52.54 -9.73 -110.94
C LYS A 437 -52.77 -8.66 -109.87
N SER A 438 -53.94 -8.02 -109.87
CA SER A 438 -54.30 -7.01 -108.87
C SER A 438 -54.24 -7.57 -107.44
N LYS A 439 -54.74 -8.80 -107.22
CA LYS A 439 -54.64 -9.43 -105.89
C LYS A 439 -53.21 -9.78 -105.50
N ASN A 440 -52.36 -10.21 -106.43
CA ASN A 440 -50.94 -10.44 -106.15
C ASN A 440 -50.21 -9.13 -105.81
N GLU A 441 -50.54 -8.02 -106.45
CA GLU A 441 -50.00 -6.70 -106.13
C GLU A 441 -50.41 -6.26 -104.71
N GLU A 442 -51.69 -6.39 -104.35
CA GLU A 442 -52.16 -6.13 -102.98
C GLU A 442 -51.45 -7.02 -101.93
N HIS A 443 -51.33 -8.33 -102.20
CA HIS A 443 -50.59 -9.24 -101.32
C HIS A 443 -49.11 -8.84 -101.19
N GLY A 444 -48.48 -8.36 -102.26
CA GLY A 444 -47.13 -7.81 -102.23
C GLY A 444 -47.03 -6.60 -101.30
N THR A 445 -48.02 -5.69 -101.32
CA THR A 445 -48.04 -4.54 -100.41
C THR A 445 -48.22 -4.98 -98.95
N TYR A 446 -49.14 -5.90 -98.64
CA TYR A 446 -49.31 -6.40 -97.28
C TYR A 446 -48.07 -7.12 -96.74
N LEU A 447 -47.38 -7.90 -97.58
CA LEU A 447 -46.12 -8.53 -97.18
C LEU A 447 -45.07 -7.49 -96.84
N SER A 448 -44.93 -6.42 -97.64
CA SER A 448 -43.98 -5.34 -97.34
C SER A 448 -44.32 -4.58 -96.05
N GLU A 449 -45.61 -4.37 -95.74
CA GLU A 449 -46.03 -3.77 -94.48
C GLU A 449 -45.76 -4.69 -93.29
N ILE A 450 -46.04 -6.00 -93.42
CA ILE A 450 -45.75 -6.99 -92.38
C ILE A 450 -44.25 -7.11 -92.14
N GLU A 451 -43.42 -7.09 -93.20
CA GLU A 451 -41.96 -7.08 -93.08
C GLU A 451 -41.48 -5.80 -92.36
N THR A 452 -42.02 -4.63 -92.72
CA THR A 452 -41.67 -3.36 -92.08
C THR A 452 -42.05 -3.35 -90.59
N ILE A 453 -43.25 -3.80 -90.24
CA ILE A 453 -43.71 -3.94 -88.85
C ILE A 453 -42.86 -4.99 -88.12
N GLY A 454 -42.57 -6.13 -88.77
CA GLY A 454 -41.73 -7.19 -88.24
C GLY A 454 -40.35 -6.69 -87.85
N SER A 455 -39.67 -5.96 -88.76
CA SER A 455 -38.36 -5.35 -88.48
C SER A 455 -38.43 -4.32 -87.35
N ALA A 456 -39.45 -3.46 -87.30
CA ALA A 456 -39.61 -2.51 -86.20
C ALA A 456 -39.83 -3.20 -84.84
N TYR A 457 -40.58 -4.30 -84.80
CA TYR A 457 -40.73 -5.12 -83.59
C TYR A 457 -39.44 -5.85 -83.22
N GLU A 458 -38.72 -6.41 -84.19
CA GLU A 458 -37.41 -7.04 -83.99
C GLU A 458 -36.38 -6.07 -83.40
N ASP A 459 -36.43 -4.79 -83.75
CA ASP A 459 -35.55 -3.75 -83.19
C ASP A 459 -35.98 -3.28 -81.78
N ILE A 460 -37.30 -3.18 -81.51
CA ILE A 460 -37.82 -2.71 -80.22
C ILE A 460 -37.63 -3.76 -79.12
N VAL A 461 -37.74 -5.06 -79.42
CA VAL A 461 -37.58 -6.14 -78.45
C VAL A 461 -36.22 -6.10 -77.72
N PRO A 462 -35.05 -6.06 -78.40
CA PRO A 462 -33.76 -5.98 -77.74
C PRO A 462 -33.57 -4.65 -77.00
N GLN A 463 -34.12 -3.54 -77.51
CA GLN A 463 -34.07 -2.26 -76.81
C GLN A 463 -34.82 -2.30 -75.48
N ASN A 464 -36.03 -2.86 -75.47
CA ASN A 464 -36.82 -3.05 -74.25
C ASN A 464 -36.14 -4.03 -73.28
N GLN A 465 -35.52 -5.09 -73.79
CA GLN A 465 -34.77 -6.04 -72.97
C GLN A 465 -33.55 -5.38 -72.33
N GLN A 466 -32.83 -4.52 -73.07
CA GLN A 466 -31.72 -3.74 -72.54
C GLN A 466 -32.16 -2.73 -71.47
N LEU A 467 -33.27 -2.01 -71.71
CA LEU A 467 -33.83 -1.09 -70.72
C LEU A 467 -34.27 -1.82 -69.46
N LEU A 468 -34.89 -3.00 -69.59
CA LEU A 468 -35.27 -3.83 -68.45
C LEU A 468 -34.04 -4.25 -67.65
N LEU A 469 -32.97 -4.70 -68.32
CA LEU A 469 -31.70 -5.05 -67.68
C LEU A 469 -31.12 -3.86 -66.91
N GLN A 470 -31.06 -2.67 -67.52
CA GLN A 470 -30.57 -1.46 -66.85
C GLN A 470 -31.40 -1.09 -65.62
N VAL A 471 -32.73 -1.19 -65.69
CA VAL A 471 -33.62 -0.95 -64.54
C VAL A 471 -33.34 -1.97 -63.44
N THR A 472 -33.23 -3.25 -63.77
CA THR A 472 -32.93 -4.30 -62.79
C THR A 472 -31.55 -4.11 -62.14
N GLU A 473 -30.51 -3.76 -62.91
CA GLU A 473 -29.17 -3.49 -62.38
C GLU A 473 -29.15 -2.27 -61.46
N ARG A 474 -29.86 -1.20 -61.85
CA ARG A 474 -30.01 -0.01 -61.02
C ARG A 474 -30.76 -0.32 -59.73
N ASP A 475 -31.83 -1.10 -59.80
CA ASP A 475 -32.61 -1.48 -58.62
C ASP A 475 -31.81 -2.40 -57.69
N ASP A 476 -31.03 -3.34 -58.23
CA ASP A 476 -30.07 -4.17 -57.47
C ASP A 476 -29.00 -3.31 -56.78
N TYR A 477 -28.47 -2.30 -57.48
CA TYR A 477 -27.54 -1.34 -56.90
C TYR A 477 -28.18 -0.50 -55.78
N ASN A 478 -29.41 -0.03 -55.98
CA ASN A 478 -30.17 0.71 -54.97
C ASN A 478 -30.45 -0.15 -53.73
N ILE A 479 -30.80 -1.43 -53.91
CA ILE A 479 -30.98 -2.37 -52.80
C ILE A 479 -29.66 -2.56 -52.04
N LYS A 480 -28.54 -2.74 -52.74
CA LYS A 480 -27.21 -2.84 -52.11
C LYS A 480 -26.88 -1.59 -51.30
N LEU A 481 -27.03 -0.39 -51.88
CA LEU A 481 -26.80 0.87 -51.18
C LEU A 481 -27.71 1.04 -49.96
N PHE A 482 -28.98 0.64 -50.07
CA PHE A 482 -29.92 0.69 -48.95
C PHE A 482 -29.50 -0.24 -47.81
N LEU A 483 -29.10 -1.48 -48.12
CA LEU A 483 -28.59 -2.44 -47.13
C LEU A 483 -27.27 -1.95 -46.51
N GLU A 484 -26.35 -1.39 -47.30
CA GLU A 484 -25.13 -0.75 -46.81
C GLU A 484 -25.45 0.45 -45.89
N GLY A 485 -26.45 1.26 -46.24
CA GLY A 485 -26.90 2.38 -45.41
C GLY A 485 -27.47 1.94 -44.06
N ILE A 486 -28.28 0.87 -44.04
CA ILE A 486 -28.80 0.30 -42.79
C ILE A 486 -27.67 -0.28 -41.95
N THR A 487 -26.79 -1.08 -42.55
CA THR A 487 -25.68 -1.73 -41.83
C THR A 487 -24.69 -0.71 -41.28
N SER A 488 -24.36 0.33 -42.05
CA SER A 488 -23.53 1.44 -41.59
C SER A 488 -24.16 2.17 -40.40
N ARG A 489 -25.49 2.41 -40.41
CA ARG A 489 -26.19 3.06 -39.28
C ARG A 489 -26.19 2.17 -38.03
N GLN A 490 -26.48 0.87 -38.19
CA GLN A 490 -26.41 -0.09 -37.09
C GLN A 490 -25.00 -0.17 -36.48
N MET A 491 -23.96 -0.13 -37.32
CA MET A 491 -22.57 -0.10 -36.86
C MET A 491 -22.27 1.20 -36.11
N GLN A 492 -22.74 2.35 -36.61
CA GLN A 492 -22.59 3.64 -35.93
C GLN A 492 -23.27 3.65 -34.56
N ASP A 493 -24.51 3.15 -34.46
CA ASP A 493 -25.24 3.06 -33.19
C ASP A 493 -24.52 2.13 -32.19
N ALA A 494 -23.99 0.99 -32.67
CA ALA A 494 -23.20 0.09 -31.85
C ALA A 494 -21.90 0.75 -31.33
N LEU A 495 -21.21 1.53 -32.17
CA LEU A 495 -20.03 2.31 -31.79
C LEU A 495 -20.37 3.40 -30.77
N LEU A 496 -21.50 4.08 -30.90
CA LEU A 496 -21.95 5.10 -29.95
C LEU A 496 -22.25 4.49 -28.57
N ILE A 497 -22.92 3.33 -28.54
CA ILE A 497 -23.16 2.60 -27.29
C ILE A 497 -21.83 2.13 -26.69
N GLY A 498 -20.91 1.60 -27.50
CA GLY A 498 -19.58 1.19 -27.07
C GLY A 498 -18.77 2.35 -26.47
N LYS A 499 -18.80 3.53 -27.12
CA LYS A 499 -18.18 4.75 -26.61
C LYS A 499 -18.76 5.16 -25.25
N TYR A 500 -20.08 5.17 -25.12
CA TYR A 500 -20.75 5.51 -23.85
C TYR A 500 -20.33 4.56 -22.71
N ILE A 501 -20.23 3.25 -22.99
CA ILE A 501 -19.77 2.26 -22.01
C ILE A 501 -18.30 2.52 -21.64
N MET A 502 -17.43 2.76 -22.62
CA MET A 502 -16.02 3.08 -22.36
C MET A 502 -15.86 4.36 -21.52
N ASP A 503 -16.64 5.41 -21.81
CA ASP A 503 -16.61 6.65 -21.02
C ASP A 503 -17.04 6.40 -19.56
N LYS A 504 -18.02 5.53 -19.32
CA LYS A 504 -18.44 5.11 -17.98
C LYS A 504 -17.35 4.30 -17.26
N ASP A 505 -16.72 3.36 -17.96
CA ASP A 505 -15.59 2.58 -17.42
C ASP A 505 -14.42 3.49 -17.02
N ILE A 506 -14.09 4.48 -17.87
CA ILE A 506 -13.05 5.48 -17.57
C ILE A 506 -13.42 6.28 -16.33
N GLN A 507 -14.66 6.78 -16.21
CA GLN A 507 -15.11 7.51 -15.02
C GLN A 507 -14.99 6.67 -13.74
N GLN A 508 -15.39 5.40 -13.79
CA GLN A 508 -15.28 4.48 -12.66
C GLN A 508 -13.80 4.19 -12.30
N ALA A 509 -12.94 4.00 -13.31
CA ALA A 509 -11.52 3.80 -13.13
C ALA A 509 -10.85 5.04 -12.52
N SER A 510 -11.14 6.24 -13.02
CA SER A 510 -10.66 7.51 -12.46
C SER A 510 -11.10 7.73 -11.02
N ALA A 511 -12.37 7.43 -10.69
CA ALA A 511 -12.87 7.52 -9.33
C ALA A 511 -12.10 6.57 -8.39
N SER A 512 -11.88 5.33 -8.82
CA SER A 512 -11.13 4.34 -8.05
C SER A 512 -9.66 4.70 -7.89
N ALA A 513 -9.01 5.22 -8.94
CA ALA A 513 -7.64 5.72 -8.88
C ALA A 513 -7.52 6.90 -7.90
N SER A 514 -8.47 7.84 -7.92
CA SER A 514 -8.48 8.97 -6.98
C SER A 514 -8.64 8.51 -5.52
N PHE A 515 -9.44 7.47 -5.27
CA PHE A 515 -9.59 6.87 -3.94
C PHE A 515 -8.27 6.23 -3.48
N LEU A 516 -7.65 5.42 -4.34
CA LEU A 516 -6.39 4.74 -4.03
C LEU A 516 -5.26 5.75 -3.78
N SER A 517 -5.17 6.80 -4.59
CA SER A 517 -4.21 7.89 -4.40
C SER A 517 -4.38 8.59 -3.05
N LYS A 518 -5.63 8.94 -2.68
CA LYS A 518 -5.93 9.54 -1.37
C LYS A 518 -5.57 8.61 -0.20
N ARG A 519 -5.74 7.29 -0.35
CA ARG A 519 -5.38 6.31 0.69
C ARG A 519 -3.87 6.11 0.77
N SER A 520 -3.16 6.08 -0.37
CA SER A 520 -1.69 6.00 -0.44
C SER A 520 -1.03 7.14 0.32
N LEU A 521 -1.42 8.39 0.03
CA LEU A 521 -0.89 9.57 0.72
C LEU A 521 -1.07 9.47 2.24
N ARG A 522 -2.21 8.95 2.67
CA ARG A 522 -2.57 8.77 4.08
C ARG A 522 -1.70 7.72 4.77
N ILE A 523 -1.42 6.61 4.09
CA ILE A 523 -0.50 5.57 4.54
C ILE A 523 0.93 6.13 4.58
N GLU A 524 1.36 6.83 3.54
CA GLU A 524 2.69 7.46 3.46
C GLU A 524 2.92 8.48 4.58
N ASP A 525 1.94 9.34 4.88
CA ASP A 525 2.01 10.29 6.00
C ASP A 525 2.06 9.56 7.34
N GLN A 526 1.29 8.48 7.52
CA GLN A 526 1.35 7.68 8.74
C GLN A 526 2.71 7.00 8.93
N MET A 527 3.28 6.45 7.85
CA MET A 527 4.62 5.84 7.84
C MET A 527 5.70 6.87 8.14
N ARG A 528 5.64 8.06 7.52
CA ARG A 528 6.59 9.16 7.78
C ARG A 528 6.60 9.56 9.24
N LEU A 529 5.41 9.75 9.83
CA LEU A 529 5.27 10.04 11.26
C LEU A 529 5.87 8.93 12.14
N CYS A 530 5.71 7.66 11.79
CA CYS A 530 6.34 6.55 12.51
C CYS A 530 7.87 6.60 12.41
N THR A 531 8.41 6.91 11.21
CA THR A 531 9.85 7.07 11.00
C THR A 531 10.42 8.24 11.81
N ASP A 532 9.74 9.39 11.81
CA ASP A 532 10.16 10.56 12.58
C ASP A 532 10.15 10.26 14.09
N GLN A 533 9.14 9.56 14.58
CA GLN A 533 9.08 9.14 15.99
C GLN A 533 10.19 8.15 16.35
N TYR A 534 10.49 7.19 15.47
CA TYR A 534 11.59 6.27 15.66
C TYR A 534 12.93 7.00 15.74
N GLN A 535 13.17 7.98 14.86
CA GLN A 535 14.39 8.79 14.88
C GLN A 535 14.52 9.56 16.21
N ARG A 536 13.45 10.23 16.66
CA ARG A 536 13.45 10.92 17.96
C ARG A 536 13.73 9.97 19.14
N LEU A 537 13.14 8.78 19.14
CA LEU A 537 13.40 7.79 20.19
C LEU A 537 14.85 7.28 20.15
N ALA A 538 15.44 7.14 18.96
CA ALA A 538 16.84 6.77 18.81
C ALA A 538 17.78 7.87 19.34
N GLU A 539 17.49 9.13 19.03
CA GLU A 539 18.22 10.30 19.56
C GLU A 539 18.08 10.40 21.08
N ASP A 540 16.87 10.26 21.62
CA ASP A 540 16.62 10.25 23.07
C ASP A 540 17.37 9.11 23.77
N LYS A 541 17.40 7.91 23.17
CA LYS A 541 18.17 6.78 23.69
C LYS A 541 19.66 7.10 23.73
N TYR A 542 20.18 7.71 22.67
CA TYR A 542 21.58 8.13 22.61
C TYR A 542 21.90 9.16 23.71
N GLN A 543 21.06 10.18 23.88
CA GLN A 543 21.25 11.19 24.93
C GLN A 543 21.10 10.62 26.35
N LYS A 544 20.15 9.72 26.58
CA LYS A 544 20.01 9.00 27.85
C LYS A 544 21.24 8.14 28.16
N SER A 545 21.84 7.53 27.14
CA SER A 545 23.09 6.78 27.30
C SER A 545 24.25 7.68 27.74
N ILE A 546 24.44 8.83 27.08
CA ILE A 546 25.48 9.81 27.43
C ILE A 546 25.27 10.34 28.86
N THR A 547 24.04 10.71 29.20
CA THR A 547 23.73 11.24 30.54
C THR A 547 23.93 10.18 31.62
N LEU A 548 23.56 8.92 31.36
CA LEU A 548 23.85 7.80 32.25
C LEU A 548 25.35 7.61 32.48
N GLU A 549 26.16 7.62 31.43
CA GLU A 549 27.62 7.52 31.55
C GLU A 549 28.22 8.66 32.38
N ASN A 550 27.75 9.89 32.16
CA ASN A 550 28.17 11.06 32.94
C ASN A 550 27.75 10.97 34.42
N LEU A 551 26.54 10.48 34.70
CA LEU A 551 26.07 10.25 36.07
C LEU A 551 26.85 9.13 36.76
N GLN A 552 27.23 8.08 36.03
CA GLN A 552 28.09 7.01 36.55
C GLN A 552 29.48 7.54 36.93
N LYS A 553 30.09 8.38 36.07
CA LYS A 553 31.36 9.05 36.39
C LYS A 553 31.24 9.92 37.65
N LYS A 554 30.24 10.80 37.73
CA LYS A 554 29.98 11.63 38.91
C LYS A 554 29.74 10.80 40.18
N ARG A 555 29.00 9.70 40.06
CA ARG A 555 28.78 8.79 41.19
C ARG A 555 30.10 8.20 41.66
N ALA A 556 30.97 7.75 40.75
CA ALA A 556 32.28 7.23 41.11
C ALA A 556 33.12 8.30 41.84
N ASP A 557 33.13 9.54 41.35
CA ASP A 557 33.85 10.65 41.99
C ASP A 557 33.33 10.94 43.41
N VAL A 558 32.01 10.97 43.61
CA VAL A 558 31.39 11.19 44.93
C VAL A 558 31.67 10.03 45.88
N VAL A 559 31.61 8.78 45.39
CA VAL A 559 31.95 7.59 46.19
C VAL A 559 33.42 7.67 46.62
N ASN A 560 34.33 7.94 45.69
CA ASN A 560 35.76 8.10 45.99
C ASN A 560 36.00 9.24 47.00
N GLY A 561 35.33 10.38 46.83
CA GLY A 561 35.41 11.51 47.77
C GLY A 561 34.87 11.17 49.16
N LEU A 562 33.75 10.44 49.25
CA LEU A 562 33.22 9.94 50.53
C LEU A 562 34.18 8.96 51.20
N GLU A 563 34.80 8.06 50.45
CA GLU A 563 35.77 7.08 50.96
C GLU A 563 37.03 7.80 51.49
N GLN A 564 37.48 8.84 50.79
CA GLN A 564 38.57 9.70 51.24
C GLN A 564 38.20 10.50 52.49
N ALA A 565 36.98 11.05 52.57
CA ALA A 565 36.52 11.74 53.77
C ALA A 565 36.39 10.79 54.97
N ARG A 566 35.93 9.56 54.71
CA ARG A 566 35.77 8.52 55.73
C ARG A 566 37.11 8.06 56.29
N SER A 567 38.11 7.86 55.43
CA SER A 567 39.48 7.53 55.87
C SER A 567 40.11 8.67 56.68
N LYS A 568 39.95 9.93 56.26
CA LYS A 568 40.37 11.11 57.05
C LYS A 568 39.65 11.20 58.40
N LEU A 569 38.36 10.91 58.43
CA LEU A 569 37.59 10.87 59.68
C LEU A 569 38.10 9.77 60.61
N GLU A 570 38.34 8.56 60.11
CA GLU A 570 38.89 7.45 60.88
C GLU A 570 40.29 7.79 61.43
N GLU A 571 41.14 8.41 60.62
CA GLU A 571 42.47 8.87 61.03
C GLU A 571 42.36 9.92 62.15
N SER A 572 41.54 10.95 61.98
CA SER A 572 41.30 11.96 63.02
C SER A 572 40.70 11.37 64.29
N HIS A 573 39.78 10.41 64.18
CA HIS A 573 39.19 9.71 65.32
C HIS A 573 40.26 8.91 66.08
N SER A 574 41.12 8.18 65.37
CA SER A 574 42.23 7.44 65.98
C SER A 574 43.22 8.35 66.71
N ARG A 575 43.48 9.55 66.17
CA ARG A 575 44.29 10.58 66.83
C ARG A 575 43.63 11.13 68.09
N VAL A 576 42.33 11.41 68.04
CA VAL A 576 41.57 11.90 69.20
C VAL A 576 41.54 10.85 70.30
N GLU A 577 41.31 9.57 69.97
CA GLU A 577 41.34 8.49 70.95
C GLU A 577 42.72 8.34 71.60
N LYS A 578 43.81 8.36 70.83
CA LYS A 578 45.17 8.37 71.40
C LYS A 578 45.38 9.58 72.33
N SER A 579 45.03 10.77 71.88
CA SER A 579 45.16 12.00 72.68
C SER A 579 44.34 11.96 73.97
N ARG A 580 43.16 11.31 73.96
CA ARG A 580 42.34 11.12 75.16
C ARG A 580 43.00 10.18 76.17
N VAL A 581 43.58 9.09 75.70
CA VAL A 581 44.32 8.16 76.56
C VAL A 581 45.53 8.86 77.17
N ASP A 582 46.31 9.58 76.36
CA ASP A 582 47.47 10.34 76.84
C ASP A 582 47.08 11.42 77.86
N TYR A 583 45.98 12.15 77.61
CA TYR A 583 45.45 13.14 78.56
C TYR A 583 45.03 12.50 79.89
N GLY A 584 44.36 11.34 79.85
CA GLY A 584 43.98 10.62 81.06
C GLY A 584 45.19 10.15 81.88
N ALA A 585 46.28 9.73 81.21
CA ALA A 585 47.53 9.37 81.88
C ALA A 585 48.19 10.57 82.55
N LEU A 586 48.27 11.71 81.85
CA LEU A 586 48.79 12.97 82.40
C LEU A 586 47.96 13.48 83.58
N GLU A 587 46.63 13.34 83.54
CA GLU A 587 45.75 13.75 84.64
C GLU A 587 45.97 12.87 85.89
N LEU A 588 46.23 11.58 85.70
CA LEU A 588 46.61 10.67 86.79
C LEU A 588 47.98 11.02 87.39
N GLU A 589 48.99 11.26 86.56
CA GLU A 589 50.32 11.71 87.00
C GLU A 589 50.27 13.04 87.76
N LEU A 590 49.45 13.99 87.31
CA LEU A 590 49.28 15.25 88.00
C LEU A 590 48.69 15.06 89.40
N GLU A 591 47.73 14.15 89.57
CA GLU A 591 47.11 13.89 90.88
C GLU A 591 48.05 13.13 91.83
N THR A 592 48.89 12.21 91.31
CA THR A 592 49.93 11.54 92.12
C THR A 592 51.01 12.53 92.55
N GLU A 593 51.47 13.41 91.68
CA GLU A 593 52.44 14.47 92.03
C GLU A 593 51.86 15.45 93.04
N ARG A 594 50.58 15.84 92.92
CA ARG A 594 49.89 16.66 93.93
C ARG A 594 49.85 15.96 95.28
N PHE A 595 49.62 14.65 95.31
CA PHE A 595 49.65 13.87 96.53
C PHE A 595 51.06 13.83 97.15
N ASN A 596 52.09 13.55 96.33
CA ASN A 596 53.49 13.55 96.77
C ASN A 596 53.93 14.90 97.31
N ARG A 597 53.57 16.00 96.63
CA ARG A 597 53.85 17.36 97.07
C ARG A 597 53.28 17.65 98.46
N ARG A 598 52.00 17.30 98.68
CA ARG A 598 51.36 17.47 100.01
C ARG A 598 52.12 16.74 101.10
N ARG A 599 52.54 15.49 100.83
CA ARG A 599 53.33 14.70 101.78
C ARG A 599 54.70 15.34 102.08
N ILE A 600 55.41 15.85 101.06
CA ILE A 600 56.70 16.53 101.26
C ILE A 600 56.51 17.83 102.06
N GLU A 601 55.44 18.59 101.79
CA GLU A 601 55.09 19.81 102.53
C GLU A 601 54.83 19.50 104.02
N GLU A 602 54.12 18.41 104.31
CA GLU A 602 53.90 17.92 105.68
C GLU A 602 55.23 17.53 106.36
N ASP A 603 56.09 16.76 105.68
CA ASP A 603 57.41 16.37 106.20
C ASP A 603 58.29 17.60 106.48
N MET A 604 58.29 18.60 105.58
CA MET A 604 58.98 19.89 105.76
C MET A 604 58.51 20.62 107.03
N GLU A 605 57.20 20.65 107.27
CA GLU A 605 56.63 21.32 108.44
C GLU A 605 57.02 20.61 109.74
N THR A 606 57.07 19.27 109.74
CA THR A 606 57.57 18.51 110.91
C THR A 606 59.06 18.76 111.16
N ALA A 607 59.88 18.85 110.10
CA ALA A 607 61.30 19.17 110.22
C ALA A 607 61.54 20.59 110.76
N LYS A 608 60.77 21.58 110.28
CA LYS A 608 60.80 22.95 110.82
C LYS A 608 60.51 22.98 112.32
N LYS A 609 59.48 22.26 112.77
CA LYS A 609 59.14 22.15 114.21
C LYS A 609 60.28 21.53 115.03
N LYS A 610 60.99 20.52 114.49
CA LYS A 610 62.18 19.92 115.14
C LYS A 610 63.34 20.92 115.26
N VAL A 611 63.63 21.67 114.20
CA VAL A 611 64.69 22.69 114.18
C VAL A 611 64.39 23.81 115.19
N SER A 612 63.15 24.29 115.26
CA SER A 612 62.75 25.31 116.24
C SER A 612 62.92 24.82 117.68
N ARG A 613 62.60 23.55 117.97
CA ARG A 613 62.85 22.93 119.28
C ARG A 613 64.34 22.91 119.65
N LEU A 614 65.21 22.47 118.74
CA LEU A 614 66.66 22.41 119.01
C LEU A 614 67.26 23.80 119.25
N ARG A 615 66.81 24.82 118.52
CA ARG A 615 67.24 26.22 118.73
C ARG A 615 66.94 26.72 120.15
N SER A 616 65.73 26.42 120.64
CA SER A 616 65.32 26.83 122.00
C SER A 616 66.14 26.20 123.12
N LEU A 617 66.72 25.00 122.91
CA LEU A 617 67.61 24.34 123.88
C LEU A 617 69.00 24.99 123.95
N ILE A 618 69.50 25.52 122.83
CA ILE A 618 70.84 26.12 122.75
C ILE A 618 70.86 27.50 123.42
N GLU A 619 69.79 28.28 123.29
CA GLU A 619 69.68 29.62 123.88
C GLU A 619 69.48 29.61 125.41
N GLY A 620 69.03 28.49 125.99
CA GLY A 620 68.78 28.34 127.44
C GLY A 620 69.96 27.84 128.28
N SER A 621 71.15 27.60 127.70
CA SER A 621 72.30 27.02 128.41
C SER A 621 73.10 28.07 129.23
N SER A 622 73.19 27.86 130.54
CA SER A 622 73.94 28.73 131.48
C SER A 622 75.46 28.70 131.28
N ALA A 623 75.98 27.66 130.62
CA ALA A 623 77.40 27.54 130.29
C ALA A 623 77.84 28.60 129.24
N THR A 624 76.99 28.89 128.27
CA THR A 624 77.22 29.92 127.24
C THR A 624 77.20 31.34 127.80
N GLN A 625 76.47 31.58 128.89
CA GLN A 625 76.40 32.88 129.54
C GLN A 625 77.66 33.16 130.38
N LYS A 626 78.19 32.15 131.09
CA LYS A 626 79.44 32.26 131.86
C LYS A 626 80.66 32.53 130.97
N LEU A 627 80.78 31.82 129.85
CA LEU A 627 81.86 32.04 128.87
C LEU A 627 81.84 33.45 128.26
N ARG A 628 80.67 34.06 128.07
CA ARG A 628 80.56 35.45 127.59
C ARG A 628 80.98 36.48 128.65
N GLN A 629 80.75 36.18 129.93
CA GLN A 629 81.10 37.06 131.04
C GLN A 629 82.62 37.06 131.30
N GLU A 630 83.25 35.89 131.31
CA GLU A 630 84.71 35.74 131.45
C GLU A 630 85.47 36.45 130.30
N LEU A 631 84.98 36.35 129.07
CA LEU A 631 85.56 37.10 127.93
C LEU A 631 85.43 38.62 128.06
N SER A 632 84.44 39.12 128.81
CA SER A 632 84.28 40.55 129.06
C SER A 632 85.29 41.08 130.08
N GLU A 633 85.57 40.30 131.13
CA GLU A 633 86.53 40.67 132.18
C GLU A 633 87.98 40.69 131.65
N PHE A 634 88.36 39.72 130.79
CA PHE A 634 89.68 39.72 130.16
C PHE A 634 89.90 40.91 129.20
N LYS A 635 88.84 41.41 128.54
CA LYS A 635 88.92 42.57 127.65
C LYS A 635 89.12 43.90 128.40
N GLU A 636 88.66 44.02 129.65
CA GLU A 636 88.82 45.23 130.47
C GLU A 636 90.29 45.47 130.89
N ILE A 637 91.02 44.42 131.25
CA ILE A 637 92.43 44.52 131.72
C ILE A 637 93.38 45.03 130.62
N LEU A 638 93.04 44.78 129.35
CA LEU A 638 93.86 45.11 128.19
C LEU A 638 93.80 46.60 127.79
N LYS A 639 92.90 47.40 128.39
CA LYS A 639 92.72 48.83 128.06
C LYS A 639 93.78 49.74 128.72
N CYS A 640 94.20 50.77 127.98
CA CYS A 640 95.22 51.76 128.32
C CYS A 640 94.74 52.65 129.48
N LYS A 641 95.49 52.71 130.58
CA LYS A 641 95.09 53.48 131.78
C LYS A 641 95.05 55.00 131.61
N ALA A 642 95.61 55.54 130.51
CA ALA A 642 95.54 56.97 130.23
C ALA A 642 94.24 57.38 129.50
N CYS A 643 93.50 56.45 128.90
CA CYS A 643 92.22 56.73 128.21
C CYS A 643 91.07 55.75 128.52
N ASN A 644 91.35 54.62 129.19
CA ASN A 644 90.44 53.53 129.54
C ASN A 644 89.60 52.93 128.39
N ASP A 645 90.08 53.09 127.15
CA ASP A 645 89.33 52.69 125.95
C ASP A 645 90.18 51.80 125.04
N ARG A 646 91.29 52.34 124.52
CA ARG A 646 92.17 51.65 123.58
C ARG A 646 93.06 50.63 124.27
N SER A 647 93.42 49.54 123.59
CA SER A 647 94.37 48.54 124.09
C SER A 647 95.76 49.13 124.36
N LYS A 648 96.50 48.54 125.29
CA LYS A 648 97.91 48.90 125.57
C LYS A 648 98.79 48.45 124.40
N GLU A 649 99.60 49.35 123.85
CA GLU A 649 100.38 49.14 122.60
C GLU A 649 101.84 49.57 122.71
N VAL A 650 102.18 50.42 123.67
CA VAL A 650 103.55 50.93 123.85
C VAL A 650 103.95 50.92 125.32
N VAL A 651 105.24 50.78 125.56
CA VAL A 651 105.85 50.85 126.89
C VAL A 651 106.90 51.95 126.92
N ILE A 652 106.93 52.71 128.01
CA ILE A 652 108.01 53.68 128.29
C ILE A 652 109.14 52.93 128.99
N THR A 653 110.25 52.66 128.31
CA THR A 653 111.34 51.78 128.79
C THR A 653 112.07 52.29 130.02
N LYS A 654 111.98 53.58 130.34
CA LYS A 654 112.53 54.16 131.57
C LYS A 654 111.79 53.71 132.84
N CYS A 655 110.48 53.44 132.75
CA CYS A 655 109.65 53.11 133.91
C CYS A 655 108.71 51.92 133.70
N PHE A 656 108.78 51.27 132.55
CA PHE A 656 108.00 50.10 132.14
C PHE A 656 106.47 50.22 132.26
N HIS A 657 105.92 51.43 132.18
CA HIS A 657 104.46 51.62 132.17
C HIS A 657 103.89 51.57 130.74
N LEU A 658 102.78 50.84 130.57
CA LEU A 658 102.14 50.55 129.29
C LEU A 658 100.94 51.45 129.03
N PHE A 659 100.85 51.96 127.81
CA PHE A 659 99.76 52.81 127.34
C PHE A 659 99.47 52.53 125.86
N CYS A 660 98.42 53.11 125.30
CA CYS A 660 98.23 53.10 123.85
C CYS A 660 99.19 54.12 123.21
N ASN A 661 99.61 53.83 121.98
CA ASN A 661 100.56 54.67 121.26
C ASN A 661 100.09 56.15 121.19
N PRO A 662 98.81 56.45 120.89
CA PRO A 662 98.34 57.84 120.79
C PRO A 662 98.51 58.64 122.09
N CYS A 663 98.27 58.02 123.25
CA CYS A 663 98.37 58.71 124.55
C CYS A 663 99.81 59.09 124.87
N VAL A 664 100.77 58.21 124.57
CA VAL A 664 102.19 58.49 124.82
C VAL A 664 102.73 59.51 123.81
N GLN A 665 102.36 59.41 122.53
CA GLN A 665 102.77 60.37 121.50
C GLN A 665 102.31 61.80 121.82
N LYS A 666 101.09 61.96 122.34
CA LYS A 666 100.57 63.27 122.76
C LYS A 666 101.43 63.92 123.86
N ILE A 667 102.01 63.12 124.75
CA ILE A 667 102.88 63.59 125.85
C ILE A 667 104.31 63.87 125.35
N ILE A 668 104.81 63.15 124.34
CA ILE A 668 106.09 63.48 123.70
C ILE A 668 106.02 64.84 122.99
N GLY A 669 104.86 65.14 122.38
CA GLY A 669 104.62 66.39 121.69
C GLY A 669 104.59 67.62 122.61
N THR A 670 104.36 67.45 123.91
CA THR A 670 104.42 68.55 124.88
C THR A 670 105.83 68.75 125.43
N ARG A 671 106.17 69.99 125.81
CA ARG A 671 107.51 70.34 126.33
C ARG A 671 107.81 69.71 127.71
N GLN A 672 106.82 69.14 128.39
CA GLN A 672 106.95 68.46 129.68
C GLN A 672 106.76 66.95 129.51
N ARG A 673 107.79 66.26 129.01
CA ARG A 673 107.75 64.82 128.71
C ARG A 673 107.94 63.97 129.98
N LYS A 674 106.87 63.82 130.77
CA LYS A 674 106.84 63.00 131.99
C LYS A 674 105.80 61.89 131.90
N CYS A 675 106.12 60.69 132.40
CA CYS A 675 105.21 59.54 132.36
C CYS A 675 103.92 59.85 133.13
N PRO A 676 102.72 59.64 132.57
CA PRO A 676 101.47 59.98 133.25
C PRO A 676 101.17 59.12 134.49
N THR A 677 101.82 57.95 134.63
CA THR A 677 101.65 57.10 135.82
C THR A 677 102.66 57.39 136.92
N CYS A 678 103.93 57.68 136.58
CA CYS A 678 105.00 57.81 137.59
C CYS A 678 105.82 59.09 137.51
N SER A 679 105.48 59.99 136.59
CA SER A 679 106.11 61.30 136.36
C SER A 679 107.61 61.30 136.01
N ALA A 680 108.20 60.14 135.76
CA ALA A 680 109.57 60.02 135.27
C ALA A 680 109.73 60.68 133.90
N SER A 681 110.78 61.48 133.70
CA SER A 681 111.07 62.12 132.43
C SER A 681 111.53 61.11 131.39
N PHE A 682 110.94 61.11 130.19
CA PHE A 682 111.29 60.19 129.11
C PHE A 682 111.43 60.91 127.77
N GLY A 683 112.33 60.42 126.92
CA GLY A 683 112.53 60.92 125.56
C GLY A 683 111.81 60.08 124.51
N PRO A 684 111.76 60.54 123.24
CA PRO A 684 111.16 59.78 122.13
C PRO A 684 111.77 58.38 121.94
N ASN A 685 113.08 58.22 122.22
CA ASN A 685 113.79 56.95 122.10
C ASN A 685 113.45 55.95 123.21
N ASP A 686 112.86 56.42 124.32
CA ASP A 686 112.50 55.61 125.48
C ASP A 686 111.10 54.98 125.32
N ILE A 687 110.51 55.01 124.12
CA ILE A 687 109.21 54.40 123.86
C ILE A 687 109.39 53.27 122.87
N LYS A 688 108.92 52.09 123.28
CA LYS A 688 108.97 50.89 122.44
C LYS A 688 107.56 50.32 122.29
N PRO A 689 107.18 49.90 121.07
CA PRO A 689 105.92 49.19 120.86
C PRO A 689 105.97 47.81 121.53
N ILE A 690 104.79 47.35 121.96
CA ILE A 690 104.55 46.03 122.53
C ILE A 690 103.32 45.42 121.84
N TYR A 691 103.28 44.10 121.79
CA TYR A 691 102.15 43.34 121.24
C TYR A 691 101.60 42.46 122.38
N ILE A 692 100.28 42.53 122.65
CA ILE A 692 99.57 41.79 123.71
C ILE A 692 98.53 40.87 123.10
#